data_AF-A0A2P6VUE1-F1
#
_entry.id   AF-A0A2P6VUE1-F1
#
_cell.length_a   1.000
_cell.length_b   1.000
_cell.length_c   1.000
_cell.angle_alpha   90.00
_cell.angle_beta   90.00
_cell.angle_gamma   90.00
#
_symmetry.space_group_name_H-M   'P 1'
#
loop_
_entity.id
_entity.type
_entity.pdbx_description
1 polymer ?
#
loop_
_entity_poly.entity_id
_entity_poly.type
_entity_poly.pdbx_seq_one_letter_code
_entity_poly.pdbx_strand_id
1 'polypeptide(L)'
;MPLPLSSAGSRLPPVLVALALATAMAVPMAGAQSSDVAVTIEDQTSGGTTLEIAETTLPNGGFVAIHDASIGEGEVLGSVVGASDFLDEGTHEDVRVHLSEPVTEDAQLIAMPHEDTDGDHIYDFVADNGNTDGPYTADGEAVTDGAEITTSATVTATDQRSDGESVIVDRVEMAEGGFVAIHDDRLLDGQPLASVVGHSGFLSAGVHEDVRVELSETISGNETIIPMPHADSDDDQTYDFITSDGQDDPPYRNGDDEAVIAQAEATVTDDARATYEAQPSGGHTVHVAEVFLPDGGFVAIHDSSLADGQTFDSVRGSSQCLDPGVHRDVAVELDDTLDEDDTLIAMPHEDTNNNCSYDFVTSDGSEDGPYTDDDGIVTDGAETTVSASVSYDVQDADGRTIDLGHVDLSQGGFVAVHDASLFAGEVLGSVIGVSSYLDAGTYENVEIELDTLLKTSQVVVPMPHKDTNGDETYNFVDTEGADDGPFATSEGNPVVDTGLTVVNAQVTIEDQDAGSSVSVASVTMHEGGFVTIHDGSLLEGEVLGSVIGVSEPLSPGTHEDVDVPLDEQPDGEASLIAMPHYDTNGNDAYDFVDSEGTDDGPYVTDKGAIVHVATGTFATDDTDDNTDGDASPNGDSRTDGETGDETSSDDEPIGADTEDAPGPGLLAALAALAAVAAIVAPRRG
;
A
#
# COMPACT_ATOMS: atom_id res chain seq x y z
N MET A 1 -27.28 33.10 -43.07
CA MET A 1 -26.45 34.31 -43.30
C MET A 1 -26.87 35.34 -42.26
N PRO A 2 -25.97 35.83 -41.39
CA PRO A 2 -24.51 35.88 -41.50
C PRO A 2 -23.81 34.73 -40.76
N LEU A 3 -22.48 34.67 -40.91
CA LEU A 3 -21.54 33.65 -40.42
C LEU A 3 -21.11 33.95 -38.97
N PRO A 4 -20.82 32.96 -38.11
CA PRO A 4 -20.02 33.19 -36.92
C PRO A 4 -18.52 33.19 -37.28
N LEU A 5 -17.79 34.07 -36.59
CA LEU A 5 -16.34 34.20 -36.63
C LEU A 5 -15.71 32.99 -35.94
N SER A 6 -14.73 32.39 -36.59
CA SER A 6 -13.77 31.49 -35.97
C SER A 6 -12.90 32.31 -35.01
N SER A 7 -13.02 32.07 -33.70
CA SER A 7 -11.98 32.41 -32.74
C SER A 7 -11.04 31.21 -32.68
N ALA A 8 -9.83 31.40 -33.22
CA ALA A 8 -8.73 30.51 -32.97
C ALA A 8 -8.45 30.50 -31.45
N GLY A 9 -8.53 29.33 -30.84
CA GLY A 9 -7.96 29.10 -29.52
C GLY A 9 -6.46 29.38 -29.60
N SER A 10 -6.03 30.37 -28.85
CA SER A 10 -4.61 30.62 -28.59
C SER A 10 -4.17 29.57 -27.59
N ARG A 11 -3.64 28.43 -28.07
CA ARG A 11 -2.80 27.58 -27.22
C ARG A 11 -1.62 28.44 -26.75
N LEU A 12 -1.57 28.73 -25.45
CA LEU A 12 -0.38 29.27 -24.82
C LEU A 12 0.71 28.17 -24.91
N PRO A 13 1.96 28.51 -25.21
CA PRO A 13 3.05 27.54 -25.14
C PRO A 13 3.28 27.13 -23.67
N PRO A 14 3.85 25.93 -23.40
CA PRO A 14 4.26 25.53 -22.06
C PRO A 14 5.19 26.60 -21.48
N VAL A 15 4.92 27.00 -20.23
CA VAL A 15 5.77 27.92 -19.49
C VAL A 15 6.92 27.09 -18.92
N LEU A 16 8.05 27.07 -19.63
CA LEU A 16 9.29 26.55 -19.08
C LEU A 16 9.71 27.46 -17.91
N VAL A 17 9.40 27.08 -16.67
CA VAL A 17 9.94 27.73 -15.48
C VAL A 17 11.37 27.22 -15.31
N ALA A 18 12.33 27.98 -15.81
CA ALA A 18 13.74 27.73 -15.51
C ALA A 18 14.00 28.10 -14.05
N LEU A 19 13.86 27.14 -13.15
CA LEU A 19 14.22 27.29 -11.74
C LEU A 19 15.73 27.06 -11.60
N ALA A 20 16.48 28.16 -11.57
CA ALA A 20 17.92 28.11 -11.33
C ALA A 20 18.20 27.78 -9.85
N LEU A 21 18.25 26.49 -9.49
CA LEU A 21 18.76 26.08 -8.18
C LEU A 21 20.25 26.46 -8.07
N ALA A 22 20.55 27.39 -7.16
CA ALA A 22 21.90 27.81 -6.88
C ALA A 22 22.62 26.75 -6.04
N THR A 23 23.67 26.15 -6.63
CA THR A 23 24.61 25.18 -6.03
C THR A 23 24.99 25.44 -4.57
N ALA A 24 24.87 24.43 -3.71
CA ALA A 24 25.72 24.25 -2.54
C ALA A 24 25.87 22.76 -2.14
N MET A 25 26.85 22.07 -2.74
CA MET A 25 27.79 21.06 -2.18
C MET A 25 28.34 20.27 -3.37
N ALA A 26 29.60 20.52 -3.73
CA ALA A 26 30.24 19.88 -4.88
C ALA A 26 30.72 18.47 -4.51
N VAL A 27 29.90 17.46 -4.79
CA VAL A 27 30.33 16.06 -4.97
C VAL A 27 30.77 15.90 -6.43
N PRO A 28 31.85 15.18 -6.78
CA PRO A 28 32.25 15.02 -8.17
C PRO A 28 31.34 14.00 -8.84
N MET A 29 30.15 14.45 -9.27
CA MET A 29 29.27 13.69 -10.16
C MET A 29 29.96 13.54 -11.52
N ALA A 30 30.31 12.32 -11.88
CA ALA A 30 30.68 11.96 -13.25
C ALA A 30 29.40 11.74 -14.08
N GLY A 31 28.53 12.76 -14.16
CA GLY A 31 27.26 12.68 -14.88
C GLY A 31 27.47 12.67 -16.39
N ALA A 32 26.98 11.63 -17.05
CA ALA A 32 26.84 11.59 -18.50
C ALA A 32 25.85 12.69 -18.93
N GLN A 33 26.21 13.48 -19.94
CA GLN A 33 25.26 14.39 -20.56
C GLN A 33 24.26 13.57 -21.38
N SER A 34 23.00 13.48 -20.95
CA SER A 34 21.95 12.87 -21.77
C SER A 34 21.03 13.94 -22.35
N SER A 35 20.99 14.04 -23.68
CA SER A 35 20.15 14.99 -24.42
C SER A 35 18.69 14.54 -24.55
N ASP A 36 18.34 13.40 -23.94
CA ASP A 36 17.12 12.65 -24.25
C ASP A 36 16.22 12.45 -23.02
N VAL A 37 16.52 13.06 -21.86
CA VAL A 37 15.60 13.08 -20.70
C VAL A 37 14.51 14.13 -20.90
N ALA A 38 13.28 13.77 -20.58
CA ALA A 38 12.11 14.64 -20.65
C ALA A 38 11.06 14.20 -19.64
N VAL A 39 10.22 15.15 -19.22
CA VAL A 39 9.00 14.88 -18.45
C VAL A 39 7.92 15.85 -18.94
N THR A 40 6.68 15.41 -18.89
CA THR A 40 5.51 16.22 -19.21
C THR A 40 4.40 15.85 -18.24
N ILE A 41 3.95 16.85 -17.48
CA ILE A 41 2.77 16.76 -16.62
C ILE A 41 1.76 17.80 -17.13
N GLU A 42 0.50 17.40 -17.27
CA GLU A 42 -0.57 18.31 -17.71
C GLU A 42 -1.36 18.81 -16.50
N ASP A 43 -1.91 20.03 -16.63
CA ASP A 43 -2.91 20.55 -15.69
C ASP A 43 -4.06 19.53 -15.62
N GLN A 44 -4.41 19.08 -14.42
CA GLN A 44 -5.34 17.98 -14.23
C GLN A 44 -6.18 18.14 -12.97
N THR A 45 -7.28 17.38 -12.93
CA THR A 45 -8.11 17.25 -11.74
C THR A 45 -7.79 15.93 -11.06
N SER A 46 -7.55 15.96 -9.75
CA SER A 46 -7.23 14.78 -8.95
C SER A 46 -8.14 14.70 -7.73
N GLY A 47 -8.34 13.49 -7.20
CA GLY A 47 -8.93 13.28 -5.89
C GLY A 47 -7.93 13.42 -4.74
N GLY A 48 -6.70 13.87 -5.02
CA GLY A 48 -5.71 14.28 -4.04
C GLY A 48 -4.64 13.25 -3.73
N THR A 49 -4.83 11.96 -4.03
CA THR A 49 -3.86 10.89 -3.66
C THR A 49 -3.08 10.36 -4.84
N THR A 50 -3.59 10.51 -6.06
CA THR A 50 -2.93 9.99 -7.27
C THR A 50 -2.82 11.06 -8.35
N LEU A 51 -1.70 11.08 -9.08
CA LEU A 51 -1.45 11.93 -10.24
C LEU A 51 -1.06 11.11 -11.46
N GLU A 52 -1.30 11.67 -12.65
CA GLU A 52 -0.88 11.08 -13.91
C GLU A 52 0.19 11.95 -14.59
N ILE A 53 1.32 11.35 -14.92
CA ILE A 53 2.39 11.94 -15.72
C ILE A 53 2.17 11.50 -17.17
N ALA A 54 1.87 12.47 -18.04
CA ALA A 54 1.50 12.20 -19.42
C ALA A 54 2.64 11.52 -20.21
N GLU A 55 3.89 11.97 -20.02
CA GLU A 55 5.06 11.34 -20.64
C GLU A 55 6.32 11.58 -19.80
N THR A 56 7.19 10.58 -19.68
CA THR A 56 8.55 10.75 -19.17
C THR A 56 9.53 9.93 -20.01
N THR A 57 10.75 10.41 -20.19
CA THR A 57 11.83 9.66 -20.85
C THR A 57 13.03 9.59 -19.93
N LEU A 58 13.39 8.36 -19.52
CA LEU A 58 14.46 8.06 -18.57
C LEU A 58 15.62 7.35 -19.29
N PRO A 59 16.78 8.00 -19.49
CA PRO A 59 17.90 7.42 -20.23
C PRO A 59 18.51 6.15 -19.61
N ASN A 60 18.49 6.03 -18.28
CA ASN A 60 19.06 4.90 -17.54
C ASN A 60 18.04 4.24 -16.59
N GLY A 61 16.75 4.50 -16.78
CA GLY A 61 15.70 4.13 -15.82
C GLY A 61 15.68 5.03 -14.57
N GLY A 62 14.77 4.74 -13.64
CA GLY A 62 14.60 5.49 -12.38
C GLY A 62 13.15 5.84 -12.11
N PHE A 63 12.92 7.04 -11.58
CA PHE A 63 11.62 7.44 -11.02
C PHE A 63 11.16 8.80 -11.54
N VAL A 64 9.88 9.11 -11.38
CA VAL A 64 9.37 10.48 -11.45
C VAL A 64 8.91 10.90 -10.06
N ALA A 65 9.66 11.81 -9.43
CA ALA A 65 9.29 12.44 -8.17
C ALA A 65 8.36 13.62 -8.42
N ILE A 66 7.40 13.82 -7.53
CA ILE A 66 6.50 14.97 -7.52
C ILE A 66 6.92 15.87 -6.39
N HIS A 67 7.17 17.14 -6.72
CA HIS A 67 7.49 18.17 -5.77
C HIS A 67 6.36 19.19 -5.64
N ASP A 68 6.15 19.72 -4.45
CA ASP A 68 5.31 20.88 -4.23
C ASP A 68 6.05 22.20 -4.58
N ALA A 69 5.37 23.34 -4.38
CA ALA A 69 5.92 24.66 -4.68
C ALA A 69 7.11 25.06 -3.78
N SER A 70 7.32 24.42 -2.63
CA SER A 70 8.38 24.77 -1.67
C SER A 70 9.78 24.51 -2.24
N ILE A 71 9.90 23.67 -3.28
CA ILE A 71 11.15 23.48 -4.03
C ILE A 71 11.70 24.80 -4.60
N GLY A 72 10.80 25.74 -4.95
CA GLY A 72 11.15 27.08 -5.42
C GLY A 72 11.76 27.97 -4.35
N GLU A 73 11.55 27.62 -3.08
CA GLU A 73 12.03 28.34 -1.90
C GLU A 73 13.35 27.76 -1.35
N GLY A 74 13.76 26.59 -1.85
CA GLY A 74 15.01 25.93 -1.50
C GLY A 74 14.85 24.63 -0.71
N GLU A 75 13.60 24.23 -0.42
CA GLU A 75 13.26 22.97 0.26
C GLU A 75 13.38 21.79 -0.71
N VAL A 76 14.60 21.28 -0.92
CA VAL A 76 14.85 20.24 -1.95
C VAL A 76 14.28 18.88 -1.54
N LEU A 77 14.48 18.47 -0.30
CA LEU A 77 14.04 17.16 0.20
C LEU A 77 12.57 17.21 0.65
N GLY A 78 12.21 18.23 1.44
CA GLY A 78 10.87 18.39 2.01
C GLY A 78 9.78 18.73 1.00
N SER A 79 10.15 19.11 -0.23
CA SER A 79 9.15 19.33 -1.28
C SER A 79 8.64 18.05 -1.92
N VAL A 80 9.30 16.90 -1.74
CA VAL A 80 8.89 15.63 -2.35
C VAL A 80 7.60 15.15 -1.69
N VAL A 81 6.52 15.10 -2.47
CA VAL A 81 5.18 14.67 -2.01
C VAL A 81 4.75 13.32 -2.58
N GLY A 82 5.55 12.71 -3.46
CA GLY A 82 5.30 11.38 -4.02
C GLY A 82 6.33 10.99 -5.07
N ALA A 83 6.36 9.71 -5.43
CA ALA A 83 7.22 9.18 -6.48
C ALA A 83 6.53 8.03 -7.22
N SER A 84 6.84 7.87 -8.51
CA SER A 84 6.41 6.70 -9.28
C SER A 84 7.08 5.43 -8.77
N ASP A 85 6.53 4.27 -9.17
CA ASP A 85 7.29 3.03 -9.18
C ASP A 85 8.52 3.14 -10.09
N PHE A 86 9.45 2.19 -9.97
CA PHE A 86 10.61 2.12 -10.86
C PHE A 86 10.16 1.97 -12.33
N LEU A 87 10.73 2.82 -13.18
CA LEU A 87 10.52 2.84 -14.61
C LEU A 87 11.82 2.46 -15.33
N ASP A 88 11.73 1.45 -16.20
CA ASP A 88 12.85 1.00 -17.04
C ASP A 88 13.43 2.13 -17.93
N GLU A 89 14.61 1.91 -18.52
CA GLU A 89 15.14 2.81 -19.55
C GLU A 89 14.17 2.97 -20.73
N GLY A 90 13.86 4.22 -21.10
CA GLY A 90 12.99 4.53 -22.24
C GLY A 90 11.95 5.61 -21.97
N THR A 91 10.96 5.68 -22.87
CA THR A 91 9.82 6.58 -22.78
C THR A 91 8.61 5.82 -22.23
N HIS A 92 7.95 6.42 -21.25
CA HIS A 92 6.74 5.92 -20.61
C HIS A 92 5.63 6.98 -20.72
N GLU A 93 4.41 6.54 -20.94
CA GLU A 93 3.19 7.37 -21.06
C GLU A 93 2.23 6.96 -19.94
N ASP A 94 1.33 7.87 -19.54
CA ASP A 94 0.25 7.62 -18.56
C ASP A 94 0.76 7.03 -17.22
N VAL A 95 1.91 7.51 -16.74
CA VAL A 95 2.54 7.01 -15.50
C VAL A 95 1.77 7.54 -14.30
N ARG A 96 1.22 6.63 -13.49
CA ARG A 96 0.57 6.98 -12.23
C ARG A 96 1.60 7.17 -11.12
N VAL A 97 1.43 8.21 -10.33
CA VAL A 97 2.22 8.50 -9.14
C VAL A 97 1.28 8.59 -7.95
N HIS A 98 1.54 7.81 -6.91
CA HIS A 98 0.85 7.94 -5.64
C HIS A 98 1.56 9.01 -4.79
N LEU A 99 0.77 9.87 -4.19
CA LEU A 99 1.27 10.90 -3.29
C LEU A 99 1.34 10.32 -1.88
N SER A 100 2.50 10.44 -1.25
CA SER A 100 2.65 10.09 0.17
C SER A 100 1.96 11.12 1.06
N GLU A 101 1.88 12.38 0.62
CA GLU A 101 1.06 13.41 1.24
C GLU A 101 -0.06 13.82 0.28
N PRO A 102 -1.34 13.59 0.62
CA PRO A 102 -2.45 13.98 -0.24
C PRO A 102 -2.54 15.50 -0.44
N VAL A 103 -2.84 15.90 -1.67
CA VAL A 103 -3.06 17.31 -2.00
C VAL A 103 -4.51 17.66 -1.68
N THR A 104 -4.72 18.49 -0.66
CA THR A 104 -6.05 18.84 -0.11
C THR A 104 -6.61 20.17 -0.64
N GLU A 105 -5.79 20.98 -1.31
CA GLU A 105 -6.20 22.24 -1.94
C GLU A 105 -5.56 22.35 -3.33
N ASP A 106 -6.13 23.19 -4.20
CA ASP A 106 -5.54 23.48 -5.52
C ASP A 106 -4.07 23.90 -5.38
N ALA A 107 -3.17 23.18 -6.03
CA ALA A 107 -1.73 23.34 -5.88
C ALA A 107 -0.99 23.28 -7.21
N GLN A 108 0.14 24.00 -7.29
CA GLN A 108 1.11 23.80 -8.36
C GLN A 108 2.10 22.73 -7.94
N LEU A 109 2.18 21.65 -8.72
CA LEU A 109 3.14 20.58 -8.51
C LEU A 109 4.15 20.51 -9.66
N ILE A 110 5.32 19.97 -9.37
CA ILE A 110 6.46 19.88 -10.27
C ILE A 110 6.86 18.42 -10.39
N ALA A 111 6.76 17.86 -11.59
CA ALA A 111 7.30 16.55 -11.91
C ALA A 111 8.80 16.66 -12.21
N MET A 112 9.61 15.83 -11.57
CA MET A 112 11.06 15.77 -11.73
C MET A 112 11.50 14.31 -11.94
N PRO A 113 12.19 13.96 -13.04
CA PRO A 113 12.78 12.64 -13.20
C PRO A 113 14.03 12.47 -12.32
N HIS A 114 14.11 11.34 -11.63
CA HIS A 114 15.26 10.91 -10.82
C HIS A 114 15.88 9.65 -11.43
N GLU A 115 17.21 9.57 -11.40
CA GLU A 115 17.96 8.39 -11.85
C GLU A 115 18.08 7.42 -10.67
N ASP A 116 17.76 6.15 -10.87
CA ASP A 116 18.12 5.11 -9.89
C ASP A 116 19.66 4.93 -9.91
N THR A 117 20.33 5.45 -8.88
CA THR A 117 21.80 5.61 -8.92
C THR A 117 22.60 4.44 -8.34
N ASP A 118 21.99 3.63 -7.49
CA ASP A 118 22.58 2.44 -6.89
C ASP A 118 21.99 1.14 -7.45
N GLY A 119 20.90 1.24 -8.21
CA GLY A 119 20.33 0.16 -9.02
C GLY A 119 19.52 -0.82 -8.20
N ASP A 120 18.92 -0.39 -7.10
CA ASP A 120 18.11 -1.23 -6.22
C ASP A 120 16.60 -1.10 -6.49
N HIS A 121 16.19 -0.24 -7.42
CA HIS A 121 14.81 0.03 -7.78
C HIS A 121 13.94 0.58 -6.63
N ILE A 122 14.55 1.12 -5.58
CA ILE A 122 13.89 1.80 -4.46
C ILE A 122 14.16 3.31 -4.59
N TYR A 123 13.16 4.16 -4.36
CA TYR A 123 13.37 5.62 -4.41
C TYR A 123 13.84 6.15 -3.05
N ASP A 124 15.15 6.34 -2.93
CA ASP A 124 15.85 6.63 -1.67
C ASP A 124 16.24 8.10 -1.49
N PHE A 125 15.88 8.98 -2.43
CA PHE A 125 16.33 10.38 -2.42
C PHE A 125 16.05 11.10 -1.10
N VAL A 126 14.84 10.97 -0.53
CA VAL A 126 14.51 11.64 0.75
C VAL A 126 15.17 10.89 1.91
N ALA A 127 15.01 9.56 1.96
CA ALA A 127 15.50 8.72 3.04
C ALA A 127 17.02 8.83 3.24
N ASP A 128 17.79 8.83 2.14
CA ASP A 128 19.25 8.98 2.15
C ASP A 128 19.71 10.45 2.00
N ASN A 129 18.85 11.40 2.36
CA ASN A 129 19.20 12.83 2.43
C ASN A 129 19.82 13.39 1.12
N GLY A 130 19.35 12.90 -0.02
CA GLY A 130 19.75 13.30 -1.37
C GLY A 130 21.09 12.74 -1.85
N ASN A 131 21.66 11.76 -1.16
CA ASN A 131 22.92 11.13 -1.58
C ASN A 131 22.73 10.09 -2.70
N THR A 132 21.57 9.43 -2.69
CA THR A 132 21.10 8.47 -3.69
C THR A 132 19.93 9.08 -4.46
N ASP A 133 19.69 8.57 -5.66
CA ASP A 133 18.63 8.93 -6.60
C ASP A 133 18.53 10.41 -6.91
N GLY A 134 19.64 10.99 -7.32
CA GLY A 134 19.66 12.39 -7.74
C GLY A 134 18.80 12.65 -8.98
N PRO A 135 18.34 13.89 -9.17
CA PRO A 135 17.54 14.25 -10.33
C PRO A 135 18.36 14.20 -11.62
N TYR A 136 17.70 13.83 -12.71
CA TYR A 136 18.26 14.00 -14.04
C TYR A 136 18.48 15.49 -14.35
N THR A 137 19.63 15.81 -14.95
CA THR A 137 19.98 17.19 -15.30
C THR A 137 20.23 17.38 -16.79
N ALA A 138 19.74 18.50 -17.33
CA ALA A 138 20.00 18.99 -18.68
C ALA A 138 20.67 20.37 -18.60
N ASP A 139 21.82 20.53 -19.27
CA ASP A 139 22.64 21.76 -19.23
C ASP A 139 23.03 22.22 -17.80
N GLY A 140 23.01 21.31 -16.82
CA GLY A 140 23.37 21.56 -15.42
C GLY A 140 22.21 22.05 -14.55
N GLU A 141 20.98 22.03 -15.06
CA GLU A 141 19.74 22.30 -14.34
C GLU A 141 18.90 21.02 -14.28
N ALA A 142 18.11 20.82 -13.22
CA ALA A 142 17.20 19.68 -13.12
C ALA A 142 16.14 19.74 -14.24
N VAL A 143 15.77 18.57 -14.77
CA VAL A 143 14.70 18.47 -15.74
C VAL A 143 13.38 18.44 -15.00
N THR A 144 12.50 19.40 -15.28
CA THR A 144 11.23 19.54 -14.58
C THR A 144 10.13 19.99 -15.52
N ASP A 145 8.90 19.63 -15.20
CA ASP A 145 7.70 20.25 -15.77
C ASP A 145 6.67 20.47 -14.66
N GLY A 146 5.86 21.52 -14.78
CA GLY A 146 4.93 21.93 -13.72
C GLY A 146 3.50 21.98 -14.20
N ALA A 147 2.57 21.58 -13.35
CA ALA A 147 1.13 21.57 -13.62
C ALA A 147 0.34 22.18 -12.46
N GLU A 148 -0.79 22.80 -12.79
CA GLU A 148 -1.82 23.16 -11.82
C GLU A 148 -2.72 21.94 -11.57
N ILE A 149 -2.78 21.51 -10.32
CA ILE A 149 -3.64 20.41 -9.87
C ILE A 149 -4.88 21.02 -9.22
N THR A 150 -6.04 20.69 -9.79
CA THR A 150 -7.33 21.01 -9.16
C THR A 150 -7.73 19.85 -8.26
N THR A 151 -7.83 20.11 -6.97
CA THR A 151 -8.22 19.11 -5.97
C THR A 151 -9.73 18.99 -5.92
N SER A 152 -10.26 17.82 -6.27
CA SER A 152 -11.69 17.58 -6.47
C SER A 152 -11.99 16.08 -6.47
N ALA A 153 -12.46 15.51 -7.58
CA ALA A 153 -12.65 14.08 -7.73
C ALA A 153 -12.29 13.60 -9.13
N THR A 154 -12.02 12.30 -9.26
CA THR A 154 -11.96 11.58 -10.53
C THR A 154 -12.93 10.41 -10.49
N VAL A 155 -13.45 10.00 -11.65
CA VAL A 155 -14.36 8.85 -11.76
C VAL A 155 -14.13 8.13 -13.07
N THR A 156 -14.13 6.81 -13.03
CA THR A 156 -14.08 5.95 -14.21
C THR A 156 -15.21 4.94 -14.17
N ALA A 157 -15.79 4.69 -15.33
CA ALA A 157 -16.81 3.67 -15.53
C ALA A 157 -16.68 3.07 -16.92
N THR A 158 -16.95 1.78 -17.02
CA THR A 158 -16.88 0.98 -18.25
C THR A 158 -18.24 0.38 -18.58
N ASP A 159 -18.41 0.08 -19.87
CA ASP A 159 -19.62 -0.57 -20.37
C ASP A 159 -19.83 -1.91 -19.65
N GLN A 160 -21.05 -2.14 -19.16
CA GLN A 160 -21.34 -3.27 -18.30
C GLN A 160 -22.71 -3.89 -18.59
N ARG A 161 -22.92 -5.08 -18.01
CA ARG A 161 -24.25 -5.68 -17.90
C ARG A 161 -24.92 -5.22 -16.62
N SER A 162 -26.24 -5.20 -16.65
CA SER A 162 -27.04 -4.85 -15.49
C SER A 162 -28.28 -5.74 -15.43
N ASP A 163 -28.74 -6.00 -14.22
CA ASP A 163 -30.06 -6.56 -13.92
C ASP A 163 -31.18 -5.50 -14.10
N GLY A 164 -30.79 -4.23 -14.26
CA GLY A 164 -31.66 -3.08 -14.43
C GLY A 164 -31.94 -2.34 -13.12
N GLU A 165 -31.59 -2.91 -11.97
CA GLU A 165 -31.76 -2.29 -10.65
C GLU A 165 -30.44 -1.80 -10.04
N SER A 166 -29.27 -2.27 -10.51
CA SER A 166 -27.97 -1.81 -10.02
C SER A 166 -26.92 -1.59 -11.13
N VAL A 167 -25.90 -0.77 -10.85
CA VAL A 167 -24.70 -0.59 -11.68
C VAL A 167 -23.45 -0.51 -10.81
N ILE A 168 -22.28 -0.82 -11.39
CA ILE A 168 -20.96 -0.68 -10.77
C ILE A 168 -20.24 0.53 -11.34
N VAL A 169 -19.64 1.34 -10.47
CA VAL A 169 -18.67 2.38 -10.86
C VAL A 169 -17.28 1.83 -10.58
N ASP A 170 -16.44 1.74 -11.61
CA ASP A 170 -15.16 1.01 -11.51
C ASP A 170 -14.22 1.63 -10.47
N ARG A 171 -14.07 2.95 -10.50
CA ARG A 171 -13.25 3.69 -9.55
C ARG A 171 -13.75 5.12 -9.40
N VAL A 172 -13.76 5.61 -8.17
CA VAL A 172 -13.94 7.03 -7.83
C VAL A 172 -12.88 7.41 -6.82
N GLU A 173 -12.25 8.56 -7.01
CA GLU A 173 -11.33 9.13 -6.03
C GLU A 173 -11.81 10.52 -5.69
N MET A 174 -12.00 10.84 -4.41
CA MET A 174 -12.54 12.12 -3.96
C MET A 174 -11.61 12.75 -2.91
N ALA A 175 -11.34 14.04 -3.06
CA ALA A 175 -10.53 14.81 -2.12
C ALA A 175 -11.21 15.00 -0.77
N GLU A 176 -12.55 15.02 -0.76
CA GLU A 176 -13.38 15.07 0.44
C GLU A 176 -14.43 13.95 0.40
N GLY A 177 -15.10 13.68 1.53
CA GLY A 177 -16.18 12.69 1.57
C GLY A 177 -17.39 13.09 0.71
N GLY A 178 -18.20 12.12 0.31
CA GLY A 178 -19.33 12.39 -0.57
C GLY A 178 -20.09 11.15 -1.05
N PHE A 179 -20.66 11.26 -2.24
CA PHE A 179 -21.53 10.25 -2.87
C PHE A 179 -21.19 10.11 -4.35
N VAL A 180 -21.55 8.98 -4.95
CA VAL A 180 -21.61 8.83 -6.41
C VAL A 180 -23.06 8.74 -6.83
N ALA A 181 -23.54 9.74 -7.57
CA ALA A 181 -24.86 9.73 -8.19
C ALA A 181 -24.79 9.16 -9.61
N ILE A 182 -25.75 8.32 -9.97
CA ILE A 182 -25.90 7.81 -11.33
C ILE A 182 -26.92 8.68 -12.04
N HIS A 183 -26.50 9.29 -13.13
CA HIS A 183 -27.35 10.07 -14.02
C HIS A 183 -27.64 9.31 -15.31
N ASP A 184 -28.77 9.59 -15.94
CA ASP A 184 -29.06 9.18 -17.31
C ASP A 184 -28.85 10.31 -18.34
N ASP A 185 -29.23 10.06 -19.59
CA ASP A 185 -29.06 10.99 -20.72
C ASP A 185 -29.75 12.36 -20.53
N ARG A 186 -30.74 12.46 -19.63
CA ARG A 186 -31.40 13.74 -19.29
C ARG A 186 -30.40 14.76 -18.75
N LEU A 187 -29.28 14.31 -18.16
CA LEU A 187 -28.21 15.19 -17.68
C LEU A 187 -27.61 15.99 -18.85
N LEU A 188 -27.34 15.32 -19.97
CA LEU A 188 -26.78 15.93 -21.18
C LEU A 188 -27.77 16.88 -21.87
N ASP A 189 -29.07 16.71 -21.60
CA ASP A 189 -30.15 17.63 -21.99
C ASP A 189 -30.32 18.82 -21.02
N GLY A 190 -29.45 18.96 -20.02
CA GLY A 190 -29.46 20.05 -19.04
C GLY A 190 -30.54 19.91 -17.97
N GLN A 191 -30.88 18.68 -17.59
CA GLN A 191 -31.87 18.38 -16.53
C GLN A 191 -31.23 17.66 -15.33
N PRO A 192 -30.24 18.26 -14.63
CA PRO A 192 -29.39 17.57 -13.65
C PRO A 192 -30.17 16.95 -12.48
N LEU A 193 -31.19 17.63 -11.95
CA LEU A 193 -32.01 17.09 -10.85
C LEU A 193 -32.89 15.92 -11.28
N ALA A 194 -33.40 15.95 -12.51
CA ALA A 194 -34.34 14.93 -12.99
C ALA A 194 -33.62 13.71 -13.56
N SER A 195 -32.32 13.83 -13.88
CA SER A 195 -31.51 12.74 -14.42
C SER A 195 -30.97 11.78 -13.38
N VAL A 196 -30.99 12.13 -12.09
CA VAL A 196 -30.51 11.23 -11.04
C VAL A 196 -31.43 10.01 -10.98
N VAL A 197 -30.88 8.84 -11.26
CA VAL A 197 -31.57 7.55 -11.25
C VAL A 197 -31.11 6.65 -10.11
N GLY A 198 -29.98 6.94 -9.44
CA GLY A 198 -29.49 6.22 -8.26
C GLY A 198 -28.37 6.99 -7.56
N HIS A 199 -28.00 6.57 -6.35
CA HIS A 199 -26.82 7.11 -5.67
C HIS A 199 -26.23 6.08 -4.67
N SER A 200 -24.93 6.18 -4.40
CA SER A 200 -24.25 5.40 -3.37
C SER A 200 -24.65 5.84 -1.95
N GLY A 201 -24.23 5.06 -0.95
CA GLY A 201 -24.07 5.59 0.42
C GLY A 201 -22.92 6.60 0.49
N PHE A 202 -22.72 7.18 1.68
CA PHE A 202 -21.56 8.03 1.95
C PHE A 202 -20.26 7.24 1.75
N LEU A 203 -19.33 7.84 1.02
CA LEU A 203 -17.97 7.39 0.78
C LEU A 203 -17.03 8.41 1.42
N SER A 204 -16.03 7.96 2.16
CA SER A 204 -14.98 8.84 2.68
C SER A 204 -14.15 9.45 1.55
N ALA A 205 -13.30 10.42 1.86
CA ALA A 205 -12.24 10.83 0.94
C ALA A 205 -11.33 9.64 0.59
N GLY A 206 -10.59 9.75 -0.52
CA GLY A 206 -9.69 8.72 -1.03
C GLY A 206 -10.30 7.92 -2.18
N VAL A 207 -9.68 6.77 -2.46
CA VAL A 207 -10.00 5.88 -3.57
C VAL A 207 -11.07 4.87 -3.16
N HIS A 208 -12.08 4.69 -3.99
CA HIS A 208 -13.09 3.62 -3.87
C HIS A 208 -13.22 2.92 -5.22
N GLU A 209 -13.23 1.60 -5.21
CA GLU A 209 -13.36 0.76 -6.40
C GLU A 209 -14.60 -0.12 -6.31
N ASP A 210 -15.08 -0.58 -7.45
CA ASP A 210 -16.24 -1.46 -7.58
C ASP A 210 -17.49 -1.00 -6.81
N VAL A 211 -17.73 0.32 -6.83
CA VAL A 211 -18.83 0.95 -6.09
C VAL A 211 -20.16 0.55 -6.70
N ARG A 212 -20.88 -0.34 -6.02
CA ARG A 212 -22.26 -0.72 -6.39
C ARG A 212 -23.23 0.41 -6.05
N VAL A 213 -24.01 0.83 -7.04
CA VAL A 213 -25.07 1.84 -6.88
C VAL A 213 -26.43 1.25 -7.25
N GLU A 214 -27.32 1.24 -6.26
CA GLU A 214 -28.73 0.88 -6.44
C GLU A 214 -29.49 2.00 -7.17
N LEU A 215 -30.29 1.62 -8.16
CA LEU A 215 -31.08 2.52 -8.97
C LEU A 215 -32.49 2.66 -8.39
N SER A 216 -32.85 3.90 -8.08
CA SER A 216 -34.21 4.29 -7.70
C SER A 216 -35.20 4.26 -8.88
N GLU A 217 -34.69 4.37 -10.12
CA GLU A 217 -35.44 4.19 -11.36
C GLU A 217 -34.76 3.10 -12.19
N THR A 218 -35.48 2.01 -12.48
CA THR A 218 -34.89 0.89 -13.23
C THR A 218 -34.65 1.26 -14.69
N ILE A 219 -33.49 0.83 -15.20
CA ILE A 219 -33.13 1.01 -16.61
C ILE A 219 -33.68 -0.17 -17.43
N SER A 220 -33.86 0.03 -18.74
CA SER A 220 -34.39 -0.99 -19.63
C SER A 220 -33.67 -1.05 -20.99
N GLY A 221 -33.20 -2.23 -21.36
CA GLY A 221 -32.44 -2.40 -22.60
C GLY A 221 -31.03 -1.84 -22.45
N ASN A 222 -30.58 -1.01 -23.39
CA ASN A 222 -29.24 -0.43 -23.34
C ASN A 222 -29.36 1.09 -23.11
N GLU A 223 -28.84 1.57 -21.99
CA GLU A 223 -28.95 2.95 -21.55
C GLU A 223 -27.56 3.51 -21.19
N THR A 224 -27.34 4.79 -21.50
CA THR A 224 -26.14 5.51 -21.07
C THR A 224 -26.29 5.88 -19.59
N ILE A 225 -25.33 5.45 -18.78
CA ILE A 225 -25.18 5.86 -17.39
C ILE A 225 -24.03 6.86 -17.28
N ILE A 226 -24.21 7.84 -16.40
CA ILE A 226 -23.27 8.93 -16.19
C ILE A 226 -23.01 9.06 -14.69
N PRO A 227 -22.04 8.30 -14.15
CA PRO A 227 -21.61 8.46 -12.77
C PRO A 227 -21.03 9.86 -12.54
N MET A 228 -21.49 10.51 -11.48
CA MET A 228 -21.10 11.85 -11.07
C MET A 228 -20.82 11.84 -9.56
N PRO A 229 -19.58 12.11 -9.13
CA PRO A 229 -19.28 12.33 -7.71
C PRO A 229 -19.89 13.63 -7.21
N HIS A 230 -20.45 13.60 -6.00
CA HIS A 230 -21.03 14.73 -5.26
C HIS A 230 -20.34 14.86 -3.90
N ALA A 231 -20.04 16.09 -3.47
CA ALA A 231 -19.48 16.35 -2.14
C ALA A 231 -20.59 16.30 -1.08
N ASP A 232 -20.27 15.86 0.14
CA ASP A 232 -21.16 16.02 1.32
C ASP A 232 -20.97 17.43 1.88
N SER A 233 -21.78 18.39 1.40
CA SER A 233 -21.49 19.82 1.61
C SER A 233 -21.93 20.38 2.96
N ASP A 234 -22.72 19.62 3.71
CA ASP A 234 -23.23 20.01 5.03
C ASP A 234 -22.85 19.01 6.15
N ASP A 235 -21.94 18.07 5.84
CA ASP A 235 -21.33 17.09 6.74
C ASP A 235 -22.36 16.18 7.44
N ASP A 236 -23.48 15.89 6.78
CA ASP A 236 -24.59 15.15 7.37
C ASP A 236 -24.69 13.69 6.90
N GLN A 237 -23.83 13.31 5.91
CA GLN A 237 -23.72 11.97 5.32
C GLN A 237 -25.02 11.47 4.66
N THR A 238 -25.92 12.38 4.29
CA THR A 238 -27.17 12.10 3.57
C THR A 238 -27.17 12.80 2.22
N TYR A 239 -27.44 12.05 1.14
CA TYR A 239 -27.51 12.64 -0.19
C TYR A 239 -28.77 13.52 -0.38
N ASP A 240 -28.59 14.84 -0.41
CA ASP A 240 -29.62 15.86 -0.40
C ASP A 240 -29.65 16.75 -1.67
N PHE A 241 -28.88 16.40 -2.71
CA PHE A 241 -28.89 17.13 -3.99
C PHE A 241 -30.28 17.32 -4.59
N ILE A 242 -31.13 16.30 -4.54
CA ILE A 242 -32.50 16.36 -5.10
C ILE A 242 -33.44 17.15 -4.17
N THR A 243 -33.38 16.88 -2.87
CA THR A 243 -34.30 17.45 -1.86
C THR A 243 -34.04 18.93 -1.63
N SER A 244 -32.79 19.37 -1.79
CA SER A 244 -32.34 20.76 -1.66
C SER A 244 -32.52 21.60 -2.94
N ASP A 245 -33.02 21.00 -4.04
CA ASP A 245 -33.01 21.60 -5.38
C ASP A 245 -31.58 21.96 -5.87
N GLY A 246 -30.58 21.15 -5.52
CA GLY A 246 -29.18 21.25 -5.91
C GLY A 246 -28.38 22.30 -5.16
N GLN A 247 -28.83 22.67 -3.95
CA GLN A 247 -28.12 23.63 -3.09
C GLN A 247 -27.14 22.93 -2.15
N ASP A 248 -27.56 21.80 -1.61
CA ASP A 248 -26.76 20.89 -0.80
C ASP A 248 -26.29 19.75 -1.72
N ASP A 249 -25.14 19.19 -1.42
CA ASP A 249 -24.38 18.19 -2.16
C ASP A 249 -24.18 18.51 -3.64
N PRO A 250 -23.51 19.62 -3.97
CA PRO A 250 -23.17 19.91 -5.35
C PRO A 250 -22.20 18.84 -5.92
N PRO A 251 -22.20 18.64 -7.24
CA PRO A 251 -21.23 17.75 -7.86
C PRO A 251 -19.82 18.30 -7.69
N TYR A 252 -18.85 17.39 -7.57
CA TYR A 252 -17.43 17.73 -7.71
C TYR A 252 -17.17 18.35 -9.08
N ARG A 253 -16.24 19.32 -9.13
CA ARG A 253 -15.95 20.11 -10.32
C ARG A 253 -14.48 20.04 -10.70
N ASN A 254 -14.20 19.98 -12.00
CA ASN A 254 -12.84 20.03 -12.52
C ASN A 254 -12.31 21.47 -12.60
N GLY A 255 -11.05 21.63 -13.04
CA GLY A 255 -10.39 22.94 -13.19
C GLY A 255 -11.07 23.89 -14.19
N ASP A 256 -11.96 23.40 -15.05
CA ASP A 256 -12.77 24.20 -15.97
C ASP A 256 -14.15 24.59 -15.39
N ASP A 257 -14.41 24.31 -14.09
CA ASP A 257 -15.69 24.50 -13.39
C ASP A 257 -16.83 23.63 -14.00
N GLU A 258 -16.49 22.54 -14.68
CA GLU A 258 -17.43 21.54 -15.19
C GLU A 258 -17.58 20.39 -14.19
N ALA A 259 -18.77 19.77 -14.12
CA ALA A 259 -18.98 18.62 -13.22
C ALA A 259 -18.12 17.43 -13.67
N VAL A 260 -17.50 16.76 -12.71
CA VAL A 260 -16.73 15.54 -12.95
C VAL A 260 -17.71 14.41 -13.29
N ILE A 261 -17.56 13.81 -14.46
CA ILE A 261 -18.40 12.71 -14.93
C ILE A 261 -17.62 11.66 -15.69
N ALA A 262 -18.08 10.41 -15.62
CA ALA A 262 -17.74 9.34 -16.57
C ALA A 262 -18.98 9.01 -17.42
N GLN A 263 -18.79 8.33 -18.55
CA GLN A 263 -19.89 7.81 -19.38
C GLN A 263 -19.64 6.34 -19.68
N ALA A 264 -20.65 5.52 -19.44
CA ALA A 264 -20.64 4.10 -19.76
C ALA A 264 -22.03 3.66 -20.25
N GLU A 265 -22.10 2.54 -20.95
CA GLU A 265 -23.35 1.91 -21.35
C GLU A 265 -23.70 0.76 -20.39
N ALA A 266 -24.92 0.76 -19.86
CA ALA A 266 -25.46 -0.35 -19.09
C ALA A 266 -26.47 -1.13 -19.94
N THR A 267 -26.14 -2.40 -20.23
CA THR A 267 -27.02 -3.31 -20.98
C THR A 267 -27.76 -4.25 -20.05
N VAL A 268 -29.08 -4.07 -19.94
CA VAL A 268 -29.98 -4.99 -19.24
C VAL A 268 -30.12 -6.30 -20.00
N THR A 269 -29.83 -7.41 -19.32
CA THR A 269 -29.86 -8.75 -19.92
C THR A 269 -30.18 -9.80 -18.87
N ASP A 270 -30.94 -10.83 -19.27
CA ASP A 270 -31.24 -12.00 -18.44
C ASP A 270 -30.21 -13.14 -18.67
N ASP A 271 -29.15 -12.88 -19.44
CA ASP A 271 -28.11 -13.86 -19.74
C ASP A 271 -26.98 -13.78 -18.71
N ALA A 272 -27.00 -14.70 -17.74
CA ALA A 272 -25.92 -14.85 -16.76
C ALA A 272 -24.56 -15.10 -17.44
N ARG A 273 -23.48 -14.70 -16.78
CA ARG A 273 -22.10 -14.96 -17.22
C ARG A 273 -21.19 -15.22 -16.03
N ALA A 274 -20.15 -16.01 -16.26
CA ALA A 274 -19.04 -16.15 -15.34
C ALA A 274 -17.74 -16.08 -16.15
N THR A 275 -16.71 -15.52 -15.53
CA THR A 275 -15.33 -15.50 -16.01
C THR A 275 -14.46 -16.13 -14.94
N TYR A 276 -13.88 -17.28 -15.23
CA TYR A 276 -12.99 -18.02 -14.32
C TYR A 276 -11.62 -18.17 -14.99
N GLU A 277 -10.61 -17.57 -14.37
CA GLU A 277 -9.25 -17.58 -14.89
C GLU A 277 -8.40 -18.64 -14.21
N ALA A 278 -7.39 -19.14 -14.93
CA ALA A 278 -6.44 -20.09 -14.38
C ALA A 278 -5.64 -19.41 -13.27
N GLN A 279 -5.58 -20.05 -12.10
CA GLN A 279 -5.02 -19.44 -10.90
C GLN A 279 -4.33 -20.47 -10.02
N PRO A 280 -3.31 -20.07 -9.23
CA PRO A 280 -2.87 -20.84 -8.10
C PRO A 280 -3.87 -20.67 -6.94
N SER A 281 -4.00 -21.68 -6.09
CA SER A 281 -4.82 -21.66 -4.88
C SER A 281 -4.16 -22.56 -3.84
N GLY A 282 -4.31 -22.27 -2.54
CA GLY A 282 -3.93 -23.23 -1.50
C GLY A 282 -4.86 -24.45 -1.43
N GLY A 283 -5.88 -24.51 -2.30
CA GLY A 283 -6.82 -25.61 -2.38
C GLY A 283 -8.01 -25.46 -1.43
N HIS A 284 -8.13 -24.33 -0.73
CA HIS A 284 -9.24 -24.05 0.18
C HIS A 284 -10.18 -22.98 -0.38
N THR A 285 -9.63 -21.97 -1.06
CA THR A 285 -10.42 -20.88 -1.66
C THR A 285 -10.01 -20.64 -3.11
N VAL A 286 -10.98 -20.31 -3.96
CA VAL A 286 -10.74 -19.85 -5.33
C VAL A 286 -11.51 -18.56 -5.61
N HIS A 287 -11.00 -17.76 -6.53
CA HIS A 287 -11.60 -16.48 -6.90
C HIS A 287 -12.22 -16.55 -8.30
N VAL A 288 -13.48 -16.14 -8.43
CA VAL A 288 -14.16 -15.97 -9.71
C VAL A 288 -14.03 -14.51 -10.12
N ALA A 289 -13.24 -14.26 -11.18
CA ALA A 289 -12.84 -12.90 -11.58
C ALA A 289 -14.05 -11.97 -11.82
N GLU A 290 -15.10 -12.46 -12.49
CA GLU A 290 -16.35 -11.73 -12.65
C GLU A 290 -17.52 -12.70 -12.81
N VAL A 291 -18.66 -12.38 -12.21
CA VAL A 291 -19.94 -13.06 -12.44
C VAL A 291 -21.05 -12.04 -12.60
N PHE A 292 -21.92 -12.24 -13.60
CA PHE A 292 -23.16 -11.49 -13.76
C PHE A 292 -24.34 -12.43 -13.49
N LEU A 293 -25.15 -12.10 -12.48
CA LEU A 293 -26.32 -12.86 -12.04
C LEU A 293 -27.58 -11.99 -12.23
N PRO A 294 -28.42 -12.23 -13.26
CA PRO A 294 -29.55 -11.35 -13.55
C PRO A 294 -30.63 -11.37 -12.47
N ASP A 295 -30.83 -12.49 -11.78
CA ASP A 295 -31.81 -12.63 -10.69
C ASP A 295 -31.13 -12.92 -9.32
N GLY A 296 -29.80 -12.73 -9.24
CA GLY A 296 -28.98 -13.08 -8.06
C GLY A 296 -28.77 -14.59 -7.91
N GLY A 297 -28.30 -15.02 -6.74
CA GLY A 297 -28.09 -16.44 -6.42
C GLY A 297 -26.66 -16.74 -6.01
N PHE A 298 -26.02 -17.72 -6.66
CA PHE A 298 -24.70 -18.23 -6.25
C PHE A 298 -23.79 -18.43 -7.46
N VAL A 299 -22.49 -18.47 -7.23
CA VAL A 299 -21.55 -19.13 -8.13
C VAL A 299 -21.03 -20.39 -7.45
N ALA A 300 -21.31 -21.56 -8.05
CA ALA A 300 -20.82 -22.85 -7.58
C ALA A 300 -19.57 -23.24 -8.36
N ILE A 301 -18.61 -23.86 -7.67
CA ILE A 301 -17.39 -24.37 -8.27
C ILE A 301 -17.53 -25.88 -8.41
N HIS A 302 -17.38 -26.36 -9.63
CA HIS A 302 -17.35 -27.78 -9.97
C HIS A 302 -15.94 -28.22 -10.33
N ASP A 303 -15.61 -29.48 -10.07
CA ASP A 303 -14.38 -30.11 -10.53
C ASP A 303 -14.51 -30.73 -11.94
N SER A 304 -13.42 -31.30 -12.46
CA SER A 304 -13.41 -31.88 -13.80
C SER A 304 -14.32 -33.11 -13.96
N SER A 305 -14.74 -33.72 -12.86
CA SER A 305 -15.65 -34.88 -12.87
C SER A 305 -17.05 -34.52 -13.37
N LEU A 306 -17.40 -33.23 -13.42
CA LEU A 306 -18.60 -32.73 -14.08
C LEU A 306 -18.66 -33.18 -15.55
N ALA A 307 -17.51 -33.17 -16.26
CA ALA A 307 -17.42 -33.60 -17.65
C ALA A 307 -17.69 -35.10 -17.85
N ASP A 308 -17.50 -35.90 -16.80
CA ASP A 308 -17.84 -37.33 -16.76
C ASP A 308 -19.31 -37.59 -16.38
N GLY A 309 -20.10 -36.53 -16.19
CA GLY A 309 -21.51 -36.57 -15.85
C GLY A 309 -21.81 -36.72 -14.36
N GLN A 310 -20.82 -36.44 -13.49
CA GLN A 310 -21.00 -36.44 -12.03
C GLN A 310 -21.57 -35.11 -11.56
N THR A 311 -22.83 -34.81 -11.89
CA THR A 311 -23.43 -33.48 -11.67
C THR A 311 -23.39 -32.99 -10.21
N PHE A 312 -23.70 -33.85 -9.25
CA PHE A 312 -23.76 -33.46 -7.83
C PHE A 312 -22.42 -33.67 -7.11
N ASP A 313 -21.75 -34.80 -7.38
CA ASP A 313 -20.49 -35.15 -6.73
C ASP A 313 -19.31 -34.26 -7.21
N SER A 314 -19.49 -33.50 -8.30
CA SER A 314 -18.49 -32.53 -8.78
C SER A 314 -18.50 -31.21 -8.06
N VAL A 315 -19.56 -30.86 -7.31
CA VAL A 315 -19.63 -29.59 -6.59
C VAL A 315 -18.56 -29.60 -5.48
N ARG A 316 -17.69 -28.60 -5.50
CA ARG A 316 -16.60 -28.40 -4.53
C ARG A 316 -16.86 -27.28 -3.54
N GLY A 317 -17.65 -26.30 -3.92
CA GLY A 317 -18.03 -25.19 -3.05
C GLY A 317 -19.01 -24.25 -3.74
N SER A 318 -19.52 -23.27 -3.00
CA SER A 318 -20.39 -22.22 -3.52
C SER A 318 -20.11 -20.91 -2.81
N SER A 319 -20.23 -19.80 -3.53
CA SER A 319 -20.20 -18.47 -2.92
C SER A 319 -21.30 -18.30 -1.87
N GLN A 320 -21.21 -17.22 -1.10
CA GLN A 320 -22.39 -16.70 -0.40
C GLN A 320 -23.46 -16.29 -1.41
N CYS A 321 -24.69 -16.06 -0.94
CA CYS A 321 -25.74 -15.53 -1.79
C CYS A 321 -25.35 -14.13 -2.26
N LEU A 322 -25.34 -13.95 -3.58
CA LEU A 322 -25.04 -12.71 -4.26
C LEU A 322 -26.33 -12.07 -4.75
N ASP A 323 -26.44 -10.76 -4.57
CA ASP A 323 -27.56 -9.98 -5.12
C ASP A 323 -27.53 -9.96 -6.66
N PRO A 324 -28.63 -9.59 -7.33
CA PRO A 324 -28.62 -9.39 -8.78
C PRO A 324 -27.54 -8.40 -9.25
N GLY A 325 -27.00 -8.61 -10.45
CA GLY A 325 -26.03 -7.73 -11.10
C GLY A 325 -24.63 -8.33 -11.24
N VAL A 326 -23.64 -7.46 -11.45
CA VAL A 326 -22.22 -7.83 -11.61
C VAL A 326 -21.55 -7.94 -10.25
N HIS A 327 -20.68 -8.93 -10.09
CA HIS A 327 -19.77 -9.10 -8.95
C HIS A 327 -18.39 -9.43 -9.49
N ARG A 328 -17.36 -8.84 -8.89
CA ARG A 328 -15.95 -9.05 -9.23
C ARG A 328 -15.24 -9.71 -8.05
N ASP A 329 -14.17 -10.43 -8.35
CA ASP A 329 -13.32 -11.11 -7.38
C ASP A 329 -14.09 -11.92 -6.32
N VAL A 330 -15.04 -12.76 -6.76
CA VAL A 330 -15.88 -13.52 -5.83
C VAL A 330 -15.08 -14.70 -5.27
N ALA A 331 -14.70 -14.59 -4.00
CA ALA A 331 -14.12 -15.69 -3.25
C ALA A 331 -15.15 -16.81 -3.00
N VAL A 332 -14.74 -18.05 -3.30
CA VAL A 332 -15.51 -19.27 -3.04
C VAL A 332 -14.67 -20.22 -2.20
N GLU A 333 -15.10 -20.45 -0.97
CA GLU A 333 -14.56 -21.51 -0.11
C GLU A 333 -14.99 -22.89 -0.64
N LEU A 334 -14.04 -23.82 -0.66
CA LEU A 334 -14.28 -25.20 -1.05
C LEU A 334 -14.63 -26.04 0.18
N ASP A 335 -15.80 -26.69 0.14
CA ASP A 335 -16.26 -27.64 1.17
C ASP A 335 -15.31 -28.86 1.27
N ASP A 336 -14.85 -29.34 0.11
CA ASP A 336 -13.82 -30.36 -0.02
C ASP A 336 -12.58 -29.73 -0.67
N THR A 337 -11.46 -29.73 0.06
CA THR A 337 -10.20 -29.14 -0.39
C THR A 337 -9.67 -29.80 -1.65
N LEU A 338 -9.00 -29.01 -2.49
CA LEU A 338 -8.32 -29.49 -3.67
C LEU A 338 -6.91 -30.01 -3.30
N ASP A 339 -6.68 -31.32 -3.44
CA ASP A 339 -5.40 -31.96 -3.10
C ASP A 339 -4.40 -32.04 -4.28
N GLU A 340 -4.88 -31.87 -5.51
CA GLU A 340 -4.09 -31.92 -6.74
C GLU A 340 -4.67 -30.96 -7.79
N ASP A 341 -3.83 -30.48 -8.72
CA ASP A 341 -4.27 -29.61 -9.82
C ASP A 341 -5.49 -30.20 -10.55
N ASP A 342 -6.50 -29.37 -10.82
CA ASP A 342 -7.69 -29.79 -11.56
C ASP A 342 -8.25 -28.65 -12.42
N THR A 343 -9.07 -29.02 -13.42
CA THR A 343 -9.90 -28.05 -14.13
C THR A 343 -11.12 -27.74 -13.26
N LEU A 344 -11.17 -26.55 -12.66
CA LEU A 344 -12.37 -26.09 -11.98
C LEU A 344 -13.28 -25.31 -12.93
N ILE A 345 -14.58 -25.37 -12.66
CA ILE A 345 -15.64 -24.85 -13.51
C ILE A 345 -16.56 -24.00 -12.64
N ALA A 346 -16.54 -22.69 -12.85
CA ALA A 346 -17.50 -21.77 -12.26
C ALA A 346 -18.84 -21.88 -12.98
N MET A 347 -19.90 -22.10 -12.22
CA MET A 347 -21.27 -22.25 -12.70
C MET A 347 -22.18 -21.33 -11.90
N PRO A 348 -22.78 -20.31 -12.53
CA PRO A 348 -23.84 -19.52 -11.90
C PRO A 348 -25.08 -20.36 -11.60
N HIS A 349 -25.66 -20.19 -10.42
CA HIS A 349 -26.90 -20.80 -9.97
C HIS A 349 -27.91 -19.75 -9.48
N GLU A 350 -29.19 -19.97 -9.79
CA GLU A 350 -30.31 -19.15 -9.30
C GLU A 350 -30.64 -19.54 -7.85
N ASP A 351 -31.00 -18.60 -6.97
CA ASP A 351 -31.67 -18.93 -5.69
C ASP A 351 -33.17 -19.12 -5.96
N THR A 352 -33.60 -20.33 -6.32
CA THR A 352 -34.96 -20.57 -6.83
C THR A 352 -36.04 -20.53 -5.75
N ASN A 353 -35.64 -20.57 -4.49
CA ASN A 353 -36.53 -20.63 -3.35
C ASN A 353 -36.41 -19.41 -2.40
N ASN A 354 -35.49 -18.49 -2.72
CA ASN A 354 -35.23 -17.21 -2.06
C ASN A 354 -34.91 -17.38 -0.57
N ASN A 355 -34.09 -18.38 -0.23
CA ASN A 355 -33.67 -18.64 1.14
C ASN A 355 -32.20 -18.29 1.43
N CYS A 356 -31.45 -17.85 0.42
CA CYS A 356 -30.02 -17.55 0.49
C CYS A 356 -29.17 -18.72 1.03
N SER A 357 -29.54 -19.95 0.70
CA SER A 357 -28.82 -21.19 1.02
C SER A 357 -28.71 -22.04 -0.22
N TYR A 358 -27.49 -22.44 -0.60
CA TYR A 358 -27.26 -23.28 -1.76
C TYR A 358 -27.76 -24.73 -1.53
N ASP A 359 -28.90 -25.06 -2.13
CA ASP A 359 -29.64 -26.31 -1.95
C ASP A 359 -29.58 -27.24 -3.18
N PHE A 360 -28.80 -26.92 -4.21
CA PHE A 360 -28.70 -27.72 -5.44
C PHE A 360 -28.38 -29.20 -5.17
N VAL A 361 -27.33 -29.47 -4.37
CA VAL A 361 -26.91 -30.83 -4.04
C VAL A 361 -27.91 -31.52 -3.12
N THR A 362 -28.39 -30.83 -2.08
CA THR A 362 -29.27 -31.43 -1.06
C THR A 362 -30.68 -31.70 -1.56
N SER A 363 -31.12 -30.97 -2.58
CA SER A 363 -32.42 -31.10 -3.23
C SER A 363 -32.43 -32.04 -4.44
N ASP A 364 -31.31 -32.68 -4.77
CA ASP A 364 -31.12 -33.43 -6.02
C ASP A 364 -31.43 -32.56 -7.27
N GLY A 365 -31.06 -31.28 -7.23
CA GLY A 365 -31.21 -30.30 -8.31
C GLY A 365 -32.63 -29.79 -8.54
N SER A 366 -33.53 -29.97 -7.57
CA SER A 366 -34.90 -29.43 -7.67
C SER A 366 -35.02 -27.98 -7.24
N GLU A 367 -34.08 -27.52 -6.41
CA GLU A 367 -33.87 -26.13 -6.04
C GLU A 367 -32.47 -25.72 -6.52
N ASP A 368 -32.29 -24.43 -6.71
CA ASP A 368 -31.07 -23.75 -7.11
C ASP A 368 -30.40 -24.32 -8.36
N GLY A 369 -31.21 -24.44 -9.41
CA GLY A 369 -30.73 -24.86 -10.72
C GLY A 369 -29.70 -23.89 -11.29
N PRO A 370 -28.80 -24.36 -12.17
CA PRO A 370 -27.84 -23.47 -12.81
C PRO A 370 -28.54 -22.58 -13.82
N TYR A 371 -27.99 -21.38 -14.02
CA TYR A 371 -28.43 -20.50 -15.10
C TYR A 371 -28.20 -21.16 -16.46
N THR A 372 -29.12 -20.90 -17.41
CA THR A 372 -29.03 -21.44 -18.77
C THR A 372 -29.26 -20.37 -19.83
N ASP A 373 -28.54 -20.45 -20.94
CA ASP A 373 -28.66 -19.58 -22.10
C ASP A 373 -28.99 -20.40 -23.38
N ASP A 374 -28.86 -19.76 -24.55
CA ASP A 374 -29.08 -20.38 -25.86
C ASP A 374 -28.08 -21.54 -26.16
N ASP A 375 -26.91 -21.55 -25.53
CA ASP A 375 -25.83 -22.52 -25.72
C ASP A 375 -25.84 -23.65 -24.66
N GLY A 376 -26.56 -23.47 -23.54
CA GLY A 376 -26.81 -24.51 -22.56
C GLY A 376 -26.71 -23.99 -21.13
N ILE A 377 -26.04 -24.75 -20.26
CA ILE A 377 -25.74 -24.29 -18.89
C ILE A 377 -24.59 -23.29 -18.99
N VAL A 378 -24.72 -22.16 -18.31
CA VAL A 378 -23.66 -21.15 -18.23
C VAL A 378 -22.54 -21.69 -17.36
N THR A 379 -21.36 -21.83 -17.93
CA THR A 379 -20.15 -22.26 -17.22
C THR A 379 -18.94 -21.58 -17.82
N ASP A 380 -17.92 -21.32 -16.99
CA ASP A 380 -16.57 -21.05 -17.46
C ASP A 380 -15.57 -21.85 -16.64
N GLY A 381 -14.50 -22.35 -17.27
CA GLY A 381 -13.61 -23.29 -16.62
C GLY A 381 -12.16 -23.12 -17.04
N ALA A 382 -11.28 -23.26 -16.05
CA ALA A 382 -9.84 -23.05 -16.18
C ALA A 382 -9.08 -23.97 -15.20
N GLU A 383 -7.76 -24.07 -15.39
CA GLU A 383 -6.91 -24.87 -14.52
C GLU A 383 -6.66 -24.16 -13.19
N THR A 384 -6.88 -24.87 -12.08
CA THR A 384 -6.53 -24.43 -10.74
C THR A 384 -5.34 -25.25 -10.27
N THR A 385 -4.23 -24.57 -9.96
CA THR A 385 -3.00 -25.21 -9.49
C THR A 385 -2.97 -25.22 -7.97
N VAL A 386 -2.80 -26.39 -7.35
CA VAL A 386 -2.68 -26.52 -5.90
C VAL A 386 -1.28 -26.07 -5.47
N SER A 387 -1.22 -24.88 -4.90
CA SER A 387 0.00 -24.21 -4.45
C SER A 387 -0.31 -23.25 -3.28
N ALA A 388 -0.50 -21.96 -3.57
CA ALA A 388 -0.83 -20.95 -2.58
C ALA A 388 -1.50 -19.77 -3.28
N SER A 389 -2.17 -18.90 -2.53
CA SER A 389 -2.53 -17.54 -2.94
C SER A 389 -2.23 -16.58 -1.79
N VAL A 390 -2.01 -15.31 -2.13
CA VAL A 390 -1.83 -14.21 -1.20
C VAL A 390 -2.48 -12.97 -1.82
N SER A 391 -3.06 -12.09 -1.01
CA SER A 391 -3.54 -10.78 -1.44
C SER A 391 -2.92 -9.65 -0.63
N TYR A 392 -2.57 -8.57 -1.30
CA TYR A 392 -1.95 -7.40 -0.72
C TYR A 392 -2.42 -6.12 -1.42
N ASP A 393 -3.19 -5.33 -0.69
CA ASP A 393 -3.68 -4.03 -1.15
C ASP A 393 -2.70 -2.90 -0.79
N VAL A 394 -2.84 -1.78 -1.51
CA VAL A 394 -2.18 -0.53 -1.12
C VAL A 394 -2.55 -0.17 0.31
N GLN A 395 -1.56 0.22 1.10
CA GLN A 395 -1.78 0.59 2.49
C GLN A 395 -0.76 1.58 3.00
N ASP A 396 -1.18 2.42 3.94
CA ASP A 396 -0.29 3.17 4.81
C ASP A 396 0.33 2.26 5.86
N ALA A 397 1.65 2.31 6.00
CA ALA A 397 2.39 1.59 7.01
C ALA A 397 3.27 2.52 7.85
N ASP A 398 3.57 2.08 9.07
CA ASP A 398 4.52 2.73 9.98
C ASP A 398 5.99 2.36 9.67
N GLY A 399 6.21 1.63 8.58
CA GLY A 399 7.50 1.11 8.13
C GLY A 399 7.98 -0.14 8.89
N ARG A 400 7.24 -0.65 9.88
CA ARG A 400 7.61 -1.82 10.71
C ARG A 400 6.78 -3.04 10.46
N THR A 401 5.51 -2.86 10.19
CA THR A 401 4.61 -3.98 9.91
C THR A 401 3.90 -3.75 8.60
N ILE A 402 3.54 -4.85 7.95
CA ILE A 402 2.58 -4.84 6.86
C ILE A 402 1.42 -5.78 7.19
N ASP A 403 0.23 -5.44 6.74
CA ASP A 403 -0.99 -6.24 6.90
C ASP A 403 -1.33 -6.91 5.57
N LEU A 404 -1.33 -8.25 5.52
CA LEU A 404 -1.81 -8.99 4.36
C LEU A 404 -3.31 -9.24 4.47
N GLY A 405 -4.05 -9.04 3.37
CA GLY A 405 -5.50 -9.26 3.34
C GLY A 405 -5.83 -10.73 3.55
N HIS A 406 -5.36 -11.58 2.63
CA HIS A 406 -5.64 -13.01 2.60
C HIS A 406 -4.39 -13.84 2.30
N VAL A 407 -4.30 -15.05 2.87
CA VAL A 407 -3.29 -16.07 2.53
C VAL A 407 -3.95 -17.45 2.53
N ASP A 408 -3.80 -18.22 1.44
CA ASP A 408 -4.20 -19.63 1.36
C ASP A 408 -2.99 -20.50 1.02
N LEU A 409 -2.66 -21.47 1.86
CA LEU A 409 -1.50 -22.36 1.68
C LEU A 409 -1.93 -23.83 1.53
N SER A 410 -1.48 -24.50 0.46
CA SER A 410 -1.75 -25.94 0.26
C SER A 410 -0.96 -26.87 1.18
N GLN A 411 0.08 -26.34 1.81
CA GLN A 411 0.90 -27.02 2.80
C GLN A 411 1.50 -25.97 3.75
N GLY A 412 2.00 -26.40 4.90
CA GLY A 412 2.61 -25.47 5.86
C GLY A 412 3.85 -24.74 5.30
N GLY A 413 4.08 -23.54 5.80
CA GLY A 413 5.12 -22.64 5.30
C GLY A 413 5.11 -21.26 5.96
N PHE A 414 5.53 -20.26 5.20
CA PHE A 414 5.73 -18.88 5.64
C PHE A 414 5.25 -17.93 4.55
N VAL A 415 5.06 -16.66 4.88
CA VAL A 415 5.01 -15.57 3.90
C VAL A 415 6.20 -14.66 4.14
N ALA A 416 7.09 -14.58 3.15
CA ALA A 416 8.22 -13.66 3.14
C ALA A 416 7.82 -12.37 2.42
N VAL A 417 8.20 -11.24 2.98
CA VAL A 417 8.00 -9.92 2.39
C VAL A 417 9.28 -9.53 1.70
N HIS A 418 9.20 -9.28 0.40
CA HIS A 418 10.30 -8.74 -0.38
C HIS A 418 10.10 -7.24 -0.66
N ASP A 419 11.19 -6.47 -0.68
CA ASP A 419 11.19 -5.10 -1.19
C ASP A 419 11.39 -5.05 -2.73
N ALA A 420 11.39 -3.84 -3.29
CA ALA A 420 11.50 -3.64 -4.75
C ALA A 420 12.86 -4.08 -5.33
N SER A 421 13.90 -4.27 -4.50
CA SER A 421 15.21 -4.77 -4.95
C SER A 421 15.13 -6.21 -5.49
N LEU A 422 14.05 -6.93 -5.19
CA LEU A 422 13.74 -8.20 -5.86
C LEU A 422 13.71 -8.04 -7.38
N PHE A 423 13.17 -6.92 -7.89
CA PHE A 423 13.09 -6.62 -9.32
C PHE A 423 14.44 -6.20 -9.91
N ALA A 424 15.36 -5.69 -9.09
CA ALA A 424 16.76 -5.46 -9.45
C ALA A 424 17.58 -6.75 -9.47
N GLY A 425 17.02 -7.87 -8.99
CA GLY A 425 17.65 -9.19 -8.96
C GLY A 425 18.28 -9.58 -7.63
N GLU A 426 18.11 -8.76 -6.58
CA GLU A 426 18.58 -9.06 -5.22
C GLU A 426 17.64 -10.05 -4.51
N VAL A 427 17.65 -11.30 -4.98
CA VAL A 427 16.73 -12.36 -4.54
C VAL A 427 16.75 -12.63 -3.03
N LEU A 428 17.94 -12.71 -2.42
CA LEU A 428 18.09 -13.02 -0.99
C LEU A 428 18.08 -11.76 -0.13
N GLY A 429 18.63 -10.66 -0.65
CA GLY A 429 18.75 -9.39 0.06
C GLY A 429 17.43 -8.63 0.17
N SER A 430 16.50 -8.86 -0.75
CA SER A 430 15.18 -8.24 -0.74
C SER A 430 14.26 -8.75 0.37
N VAL A 431 14.57 -9.87 1.04
CA VAL A 431 13.72 -10.37 2.14
C VAL A 431 13.85 -9.42 3.33
N ILE A 432 12.80 -8.64 3.57
CA ILE A 432 12.76 -7.61 4.62
C ILE A 432 11.88 -8.00 5.82
N GLY A 433 11.13 -9.09 5.74
CA GLY A 433 10.34 -9.63 6.87
C GLY A 433 9.76 -11.00 6.55
N VAL A 434 9.40 -11.76 7.57
CA VAL A 434 8.85 -13.12 7.41
C VAL A 434 7.79 -13.38 8.48
N SER A 435 6.65 -13.94 8.07
CA SER A 435 5.63 -14.41 9.01
C SER A 435 6.16 -15.49 9.95
N SER A 436 5.50 -15.70 11.09
CA SER A 436 5.63 -16.97 11.79
C SER A 436 5.15 -18.14 10.91
N TYR A 437 5.57 -19.37 11.23
CA TYR A 437 5.09 -20.57 10.52
C TYR A 437 3.56 -20.64 10.52
N LEU A 438 3.01 -20.89 9.34
CA LEU A 438 1.59 -21.09 9.07
C LEU A 438 1.39 -22.56 8.67
N ASP A 439 0.39 -23.21 9.25
CA ASP A 439 -0.08 -24.52 8.78
C ASP A 439 -0.77 -24.38 7.41
N ALA A 440 -1.09 -25.49 6.75
CA ALA A 440 -1.95 -25.45 5.56
C ALA A 440 -3.35 -24.91 5.92
N GLY A 441 -3.90 -24.05 5.06
CA GLY A 441 -5.21 -23.44 5.26
C GLY A 441 -5.28 -21.97 4.84
N THR A 442 -6.41 -21.36 5.18
CA THR A 442 -6.70 -19.94 4.92
C THR A 442 -6.44 -19.08 6.16
N TYR A 443 -5.94 -17.88 5.92
CA TYR A 443 -5.65 -16.86 6.93
C TYR A 443 -6.10 -15.50 6.41
N GLU A 444 -6.60 -14.67 7.32
CA GLU A 444 -7.09 -13.32 7.04
C GLU A 444 -6.35 -12.33 7.93
N ASN A 445 -6.06 -11.14 7.43
CA ASN A 445 -5.41 -10.05 8.19
C ASN A 445 -4.10 -10.52 8.86
N VAL A 446 -3.19 -11.07 8.06
CA VAL A 446 -1.89 -11.57 8.55
C VAL A 446 -0.93 -10.40 8.68
N GLU A 447 -0.69 -9.95 9.90
CA GLU A 447 0.32 -8.94 10.23
C GLU A 447 1.73 -9.57 10.22
N ILE A 448 2.68 -8.94 9.54
CA ILE A 448 4.08 -9.36 9.47
C ILE A 448 4.98 -8.23 9.97
N GLU A 449 5.81 -8.52 10.97
CA GLU A 449 6.89 -7.64 11.41
C GLU A 449 8.06 -7.71 10.42
N LEU A 450 8.59 -6.55 10.06
CA LEU A 450 9.73 -6.40 9.16
C LEU A 450 11.04 -6.40 9.96
N ASP A 451 11.97 -7.26 9.56
CA ASP A 451 13.35 -7.29 10.03
C ASP A 451 14.14 -6.06 9.56
N THR A 452 13.78 -5.53 8.38
CA THR A 452 14.32 -4.29 7.82
C THR A 452 13.20 -3.28 7.64
N LEU A 453 13.34 -2.12 8.29
CA LEU A 453 12.36 -1.04 8.22
C LEU A 453 12.25 -0.50 6.80
N LEU A 454 11.02 -0.28 6.33
CA LEU A 454 10.77 0.52 5.15
C LEU A 454 11.00 2.00 5.49
N LYS A 455 11.91 2.66 4.80
CA LYS A 455 12.24 4.08 5.02
C LYS A 455 11.59 5.02 4.01
N THR A 456 11.02 4.47 2.95
CA THR A 456 10.41 5.18 1.84
C THR A 456 9.21 4.38 1.34
N SER A 457 8.24 5.08 0.74
CA SER A 457 7.11 4.44 0.07
C SER A 457 7.61 3.63 -1.13
N GLN A 458 7.22 2.37 -1.22
CA GLN A 458 7.70 1.48 -2.28
C GLN A 458 6.76 0.28 -2.50
N VAL A 459 6.91 -0.38 -3.65
CA VAL A 459 6.24 -1.66 -3.90
C VAL A 459 6.88 -2.75 -3.05
N VAL A 460 6.05 -3.50 -2.34
CA VAL A 460 6.46 -4.73 -1.66
C VAL A 460 5.86 -5.94 -2.35
N VAL A 461 6.50 -7.09 -2.17
CA VAL A 461 6.15 -8.35 -2.83
C VAL A 461 6.01 -9.45 -1.77
N PRO A 462 4.81 -9.63 -1.18
CA PRO A 462 4.52 -10.78 -0.34
C PRO A 462 4.59 -12.08 -1.17
N MET A 463 5.41 -13.02 -0.71
CA MET A 463 5.67 -14.28 -1.39
C MET A 463 5.49 -15.44 -0.39
N PRO A 464 4.55 -16.37 -0.63
CA PRO A 464 4.47 -17.58 0.18
C PRO A 464 5.66 -18.51 -0.09
N HIS A 465 6.27 -19.02 0.98
CA HIS A 465 7.35 -20.01 0.98
C HIS A 465 6.93 -21.31 1.66
N LYS A 466 7.43 -22.45 1.17
CA LYS A 466 7.14 -23.78 1.72
C LYS A 466 8.11 -24.10 2.85
N ASP A 467 7.66 -24.76 3.92
CA ASP A 467 8.59 -25.48 4.79
C ASP A 467 9.02 -26.79 4.10
N THR A 468 10.20 -26.79 3.52
CA THR A 468 10.67 -27.92 2.68
C THR A 468 11.41 -28.98 3.48
N ASN A 469 11.95 -28.62 4.65
CA ASN A 469 12.76 -29.49 5.48
C ASN A 469 11.99 -30.00 6.72
N GLY A 470 10.83 -29.42 7.00
CA GLY A 470 9.88 -29.81 8.05
C GLY A 470 10.34 -29.40 9.44
N ASP A 471 11.13 -28.32 9.56
CA ASP A 471 11.66 -27.84 10.82
C ASP A 471 10.97 -26.57 11.37
N GLU A 472 9.93 -26.09 10.67
CA GLU A 472 9.12 -24.92 11.03
C GLU A 472 9.94 -23.63 11.23
N THR A 473 11.15 -23.56 10.65
CA THR A 473 12.03 -22.39 10.68
C THR A 473 12.30 -21.90 9.26
N TYR A 474 12.14 -20.61 8.99
CA TYR A 474 12.46 -20.06 7.68
C TYR A 474 13.97 -20.09 7.41
N ASN A 475 14.40 -20.84 6.40
CA ASN A 475 15.80 -21.07 6.08
C ASN A 475 16.21 -20.63 4.66
N PHE A 476 15.31 -19.98 3.91
CA PHE A 476 15.58 -19.58 2.52
C PHE A 476 16.84 -18.73 2.39
N VAL A 477 16.97 -17.67 3.18
CA VAL A 477 18.14 -16.76 3.11
C VAL A 477 19.42 -17.47 3.54
N ASP A 478 19.41 -18.12 4.71
CA ASP A 478 20.59 -18.78 5.30
C ASP A 478 21.13 -19.94 4.44
N THR A 479 20.26 -20.59 3.67
CA THR A 479 20.62 -21.72 2.81
C THR A 479 20.83 -21.33 1.34
N GLU A 480 20.82 -20.02 1.06
CA GLU A 480 20.89 -19.47 -0.30
C GLU A 480 19.80 -20.02 -1.24
N GLY A 481 18.61 -20.30 -0.70
CA GLY A 481 17.44 -20.83 -1.40
C GLY A 481 17.46 -22.35 -1.62
N ALA A 482 18.33 -23.09 -0.93
CA ALA A 482 18.35 -24.55 -0.99
C ALA A 482 17.17 -25.17 -0.21
N ASP A 483 16.83 -24.59 0.92
CA ASP A 483 15.64 -24.88 1.70
C ASP A 483 14.64 -23.72 1.57
N ASP A 484 13.39 -24.04 1.82
CA ASP A 484 12.22 -23.17 1.89
C ASP A 484 11.99 -22.29 0.68
N GLY A 485 12.08 -22.91 -0.51
CA GLY A 485 11.72 -22.23 -1.75
C GLY A 485 10.24 -21.80 -1.80
N PRO A 486 9.92 -20.86 -2.69
CA PRO A 486 8.58 -20.31 -2.81
C PRO A 486 7.53 -21.35 -3.26
N PHE A 487 6.28 -21.06 -2.95
CA PHE A 487 5.15 -21.59 -3.71
C PHE A 487 5.22 -21.12 -5.16
N ALA A 488 4.76 -21.96 -6.09
CA ALA A 488 4.94 -21.70 -7.51
C ALA A 488 3.72 -22.12 -8.30
N THR A 489 3.38 -21.34 -9.32
CA THR A 489 2.32 -21.61 -10.28
C THR A 489 2.66 -22.85 -11.13
N SER A 490 1.70 -23.33 -11.93
CA SER A 490 1.91 -24.44 -12.87
C SER A 490 2.97 -24.14 -13.93
N GLU A 491 3.26 -22.86 -14.20
CA GLU A 491 4.33 -22.41 -15.10
C GLU A 491 5.71 -22.41 -14.41
N GLY A 492 5.75 -22.61 -13.09
CA GLY A 492 6.97 -22.61 -12.28
C GLY A 492 7.43 -21.24 -11.80
N ASN A 493 6.61 -20.20 -12.01
CA ASN A 493 6.85 -18.86 -11.46
C ASN A 493 6.41 -18.84 -10.00
N PRO A 494 7.07 -18.09 -9.09
CA PRO A 494 6.62 -18.04 -7.72
C PRO A 494 5.24 -17.37 -7.62
N VAL A 495 4.46 -17.79 -6.62
CA VAL A 495 3.21 -17.12 -6.25
C VAL A 495 3.60 -15.86 -5.48
N VAL A 496 3.13 -14.72 -5.97
CA VAL A 496 3.33 -13.42 -5.33
C VAL A 496 2.08 -12.59 -5.52
N ASP A 497 1.93 -11.59 -4.66
CA ASP A 497 1.16 -10.40 -4.97
C ASP A 497 2.09 -9.17 -4.85
N THR A 498 1.67 -8.03 -5.39
CA THR A 498 2.45 -6.80 -5.38
C THR A 498 1.55 -5.60 -5.10
N GLY A 499 1.96 -4.74 -4.18
CA GLY A 499 1.24 -3.50 -3.90
C GLY A 499 2.14 -2.44 -3.31
N LEU A 500 1.71 -1.19 -3.40
CA LEU A 500 2.43 -0.05 -2.84
C LEU A 500 2.21 0.01 -1.32
N THR A 501 3.31 0.08 -0.58
CA THR A 501 3.30 0.47 0.82
C THR A 501 3.66 1.95 0.91
N VAL A 502 2.74 2.78 1.41
CA VAL A 502 2.99 4.20 1.65
C VAL A 502 3.60 4.37 3.03
N VAL A 503 4.82 4.89 3.08
CA VAL A 503 5.55 5.10 4.34
C VAL A 503 5.71 6.59 4.55
N ASN A 504 5.03 7.10 5.59
CA ASN A 504 5.11 8.50 6.00
C ASN A 504 6.34 8.72 6.89
N ALA A 505 6.17 9.08 8.15
CA ALA A 505 7.29 9.14 9.10
C ALA A 505 7.37 7.88 9.98
N GLN A 506 8.55 7.64 10.54
CA GLN A 506 8.78 6.56 11.50
C GLN A 506 9.77 6.99 12.56
N VAL A 507 9.65 6.44 13.76
CA VAL A 507 10.57 6.67 14.88
C VAL A 507 10.86 5.36 15.60
N THR A 508 12.12 5.09 15.97
CA THR A 508 12.57 3.93 16.75
C THR A 508 13.27 4.40 18.01
N ILE A 509 12.90 3.84 19.16
CA ILE A 509 13.58 4.03 20.43
C ILE A 509 13.75 2.68 21.12
N GLU A 510 14.90 2.45 21.73
CA GLU A 510 15.18 1.21 22.47
C GLU A 510 15.12 1.43 23.99
N ASP A 511 14.86 0.35 24.73
CA ASP A 511 15.01 0.31 26.18
C ASP A 511 16.43 0.75 26.57
N GLN A 512 16.54 1.69 27.52
CA GLN A 512 17.82 2.31 27.83
C GLN A 512 17.99 2.78 29.27
N ASP A 513 19.23 2.76 29.74
CA ASP A 513 19.65 3.48 30.95
C ASP A 513 19.80 4.97 30.60
N ALA A 514 18.74 5.74 30.80
CA ALA A 514 18.67 7.13 30.38
C ALA A 514 19.23 8.10 31.43
N GLY A 515 19.85 9.17 30.95
CA GLY A 515 20.46 10.22 31.77
C GLY A 515 19.64 11.50 31.74
N SER A 516 20.30 12.62 31.48
CA SER A 516 19.65 13.92 31.18
C SER A 516 19.18 14.03 29.73
N SER A 517 19.35 12.98 28.93
CA SER A 517 18.88 12.89 27.56
C SER A 517 18.53 11.44 27.23
N VAL A 518 17.75 11.27 26.17
CA VAL A 518 17.27 10.00 25.63
C VAL A 518 17.81 9.86 24.22
N SER A 519 18.36 8.68 23.89
CA SER A 519 18.81 8.36 22.54
C SER A 519 17.65 7.73 21.76
N VAL A 520 17.23 8.37 20.69
CA VAL A 520 16.30 7.81 19.71
C VAL A 520 17.13 7.12 18.64
N ALA A 521 16.92 5.81 18.46
CA ALA A 521 17.77 4.97 17.62
C ALA A 521 17.69 5.38 16.15
N SER A 522 16.48 5.64 15.65
CA SER A 522 16.28 6.19 14.31
C SER A 522 15.00 7.01 14.21
N VAL A 523 14.96 7.98 13.31
CA VAL A 523 13.74 8.67 12.90
C VAL A 523 13.83 8.96 11.41
N THR A 524 12.74 8.77 10.66
CA THR A 524 12.62 9.19 9.26
C THR A 524 11.44 10.15 9.16
N MET A 525 11.68 11.31 8.55
CA MET A 525 10.69 12.39 8.41
C MET A 525 10.81 12.98 7.00
N HIS A 526 9.71 13.10 6.27
CA HIS A 526 9.75 13.64 4.90
C HIS A 526 9.79 15.17 4.85
N GLU A 527 9.26 15.87 5.85
CA GLU A 527 9.29 17.34 5.93
C GLU A 527 10.27 17.89 6.98
N GLY A 528 10.94 17.01 7.72
CA GLY A 528 11.79 17.39 8.86
C GLY A 528 10.97 17.83 10.08
N GLY A 529 11.60 18.53 11.02
CA GLY A 529 10.98 19.01 12.26
C GLY A 529 11.71 18.52 13.51
N PHE A 530 11.00 17.93 14.47
CA PHE A 530 11.54 17.58 15.80
C PHE A 530 11.20 16.16 16.20
N VAL A 531 12.01 15.57 17.08
CA VAL A 531 11.62 14.38 17.85
C VAL A 531 11.41 14.77 19.30
N THR A 532 10.23 14.48 19.82
CA THR A 532 9.87 14.70 21.21
C THR A 532 9.90 13.39 21.98
N ILE A 533 10.14 13.49 23.29
CA ILE A 533 9.94 12.38 24.22
C ILE A 533 8.76 12.73 25.11
N HIS A 534 7.75 11.88 25.08
CA HIS A 534 6.63 11.91 26.01
C HIS A 534 6.81 10.89 27.13
N ASP A 535 6.27 11.19 28.31
CA ASP A 535 6.14 10.23 29.39
C ASP A 535 4.82 9.42 29.30
N GLY A 536 4.63 8.49 30.23
CA GLY A 536 3.45 7.61 30.26
C GLY A 536 2.09 8.34 30.42
N SER A 537 2.06 9.63 30.80
CA SER A 537 0.81 10.39 30.91
C SER A 537 0.13 10.63 29.56
N LEU A 538 0.87 10.55 28.45
CA LEU A 538 0.29 10.59 27.10
C LEU A 538 -0.74 9.47 26.89
N LEU A 539 -0.44 8.25 27.36
CA LEU A 539 -1.33 7.09 27.27
C LEU A 539 -2.57 7.23 28.17
N GLU A 540 -2.55 8.17 29.12
CA GLU A 540 -3.68 8.54 29.98
C GLU A 540 -4.48 9.72 29.42
N GLY A 541 -4.08 10.26 28.26
CA GLY A 541 -4.74 11.36 27.55
C GLY A 541 -4.19 12.76 27.85
N GLU A 542 -3.07 12.89 28.56
CA GLU A 542 -2.40 14.18 28.77
C GLU A 542 -1.47 14.50 27.59
N VAL A 543 -1.97 15.21 26.58
CA VAL A 543 -1.22 15.47 25.33
C VAL A 543 -0.10 16.51 25.52
N LEU A 544 -0.43 17.73 25.95
CA LEU A 544 0.56 18.81 26.05
C LEU A 544 1.53 18.65 27.23
N GLY A 545 1.05 18.10 28.34
CA GLY A 545 1.81 17.98 29.59
C GLY A 545 2.76 16.78 29.63
N SER A 546 2.63 15.84 28.70
CA SER A 546 3.47 14.64 28.65
C SER A 546 4.82 14.88 27.98
N VAL A 547 5.00 15.99 27.24
CA VAL A 547 6.28 16.31 26.58
C VAL A 547 7.35 16.62 27.64
N ILE A 548 8.36 15.75 27.74
CA ILE A 548 9.46 15.87 28.70
C ILE A 548 10.83 16.12 28.06
N GLY A 549 10.92 16.11 26.73
CA GLY A 549 12.14 16.44 25.99
C GLY A 549 11.87 16.69 24.50
N VAL A 550 12.75 17.47 23.87
CA VAL A 550 12.65 17.86 22.44
C VAL A 550 14.05 17.91 21.83
N SER A 551 14.21 17.34 20.63
CA SER A 551 15.47 17.36 19.88
C SER A 551 15.82 18.76 19.37
N GLU A 552 17.04 18.93 18.87
CA GLU A 552 17.30 20.02 17.91
C GLU A 552 16.48 19.78 16.62
N PRO A 553 16.16 20.82 15.83
CA PRO A 553 15.47 20.63 14.56
C PRO A 553 16.29 19.74 13.62
N LEU A 554 15.60 18.80 12.99
CA LEU A 554 16.14 17.81 12.06
C LEU A 554 15.61 18.14 10.67
N SER A 555 16.49 18.05 9.68
CA SER A 555 16.09 18.15 8.27
C SER A 555 15.22 16.95 7.85
N PRO A 556 14.52 17.01 6.71
CA PRO A 556 14.00 15.83 6.05
C PRO A 556 15.05 14.71 5.91
N GLY A 557 14.59 13.46 5.91
CA GLY A 557 15.38 12.23 5.75
C GLY A 557 15.47 11.36 7.00
N THR A 558 16.28 10.31 6.93
CA THR A 558 16.57 9.44 8.09
C THR A 558 17.72 9.99 8.94
N HIS A 559 17.50 10.05 10.25
CA HIS A 559 18.50 10.37 11.27
C HIS A 559 18.65 9.21 12.25
N GLU A 560 19.88 8.92 12.65
CA GLU A 560 20.22 7.86 13.60
C GLU A 560 20.86 8.45 14.87
N ASP A 561 20.72 7.74 15.99
CA ASP A 561 21.32 8.12 17.28
C ASP A 561 21.00 9.57 17.70
N VAL A 562 19.74 9.99 17.55
CA VAL A 562 19.28 11.34 17.89
C VAL A 562 19.26 11.52 19.40
N ASP A 563 20.08 12.44 19.91
CA ASP A 563 20.16 12.79 21.33
C ASP A 563 19.08 13.82 21.68
N VAL A 564 18.07 13.39 22.45
CA VAL A 564 16.95 14.24 22.88
C VAL A 564 17.15 14.67 24.33
N PRO A 565 17.51 15.94 24.60
CA PRO A 565 17.64 16.43 25.97
C PRO A 565 16.28 16.42 26.68
N LEU A 566 16.30 16.01 27.96
CA LEU A 566 15.12 16.04 28.80
C LEU A 566 15.02 17.36 29.58
N ASP A 567 13.89 18.03 29.46
CA ASP A 567 13.50 19.18 30.27
C ASP A 567 13.06 18.74 31.68
N GLU A 568 12.41 17.58 31.76
CA GLU A 568 12.02 16.93 33.00
C GLU A 568 12.52 15.48 33.02
N GLN A 569 13.29 15.13 34.05
CA GLN A 569 13.83 13.77 34.20
C GLN A 569 12.88 12.92 35.06
N PRO A 570 12.38 11.78 34.56
CA PRO A 570 11.64 10.82 35.37
C PRO A 570 12.49 10.18 36.48
N ASP A 571 11.85 9.69 37.54
CA ASP A 571 12.50 8.90 38.59
C ASP A 571 12.32 7.39 38.35
N GLY A 572 13.40 6.61 38.42
CA GLY A 572 13.32 5.14 38.33
C GLY A 572 12.96 4.63 36.94
N GLU A 573 12.12 3.59 36.84
CA GLU A 573 11.66 3.06 35.56
C GLU A 573 10.44 3.84 35.06
N ALA A 574 10.50 4.34 33.83
CA ALA A 574 9.43 5.11 33.19
C ALA A 574 9.24 4.70 31.72
N SER A 575 8.01 4.83 31.21
CA SER A 575 7.74 4.73 29.77
C SER A 575 8.23 6.00 29.07
N LEU A 576 8.99 5.81 28.00
CA LEU A 576 9.45 6.83 27.08
C LEU A 576 8.74 6.61 25.75
N ILE A 577 8.08 7.64 25.24
CA ILE A 577 7.33 7.57 23.99
C ILE A 577 7.94 8.59 23.04
N ALA A 578 8.72 8.12 22.07
CA ALA A 578 9.28 8.99 21.04
C ALA A 578 8.21 9.31 20.00
N MET A 579 8.10 10.58 19.61
CA MET A 579 7.11 11.06 18.62
C MET A 579 7.77 12.11 17.71
N PRO A 580 7.73 11.95 16.37
CA PRO A 580 8.17 12.98 15.44
C PRO A 580 7.08 14.05 15.26
N HIS A 581 7.49 15.30 15.11
CA HIS A 581 6.65 16.48 14.90
C HIS A 581 7.16 17.30 13.71
N TYR A 582 6.24 17.95 12.98
CA TYR A 582 6.55 18.89 11.92
C TYR A 582 7.09 20.23 12.48
N ASP A 583 7.83 20.98 11.67
CA ASP A 583 7.99 22.43 11.87
C ASP A 583 7.03 23.15 10.92
N THR A 584 5.76 23.26 11.32
CA THR A 584 4.67 23.69 10.42
C THR A 584 4.83 25.13 9.97
N ASN A 585 5.59 25.94 10.72
CA ASN A 585 5.75 27.36 10.45
C ASN A 585 7.17 27.74 9.97
N GLY A 586 8.07 26.75 9.85
CA GLY A 586 9.43 26.85 9.32
C GLY A 586 10.32 27.80 10.13
N ASN A 587 10.15 27.84 11.45
CA ASN A 587 10.86 28.79 12.31
C ASN A 587 12.02 28.18 13.12
N ASP A 588 12.29 26.89 12.95
CA ASP A 588 13.28 26.08 13.68
C ASP A 588 13.05 26.04 15.20
N ALA A 589 11.83 26.28 15.68
CA ALA A 589 11.47 26.23 17.09
C ALA A 589 10.20 25.40 17.33
N TYR A 590 10.27 24.51 18.32
CA TYR A 590 9.14 23.68 18.70
C TYR A 590 8.10 24.49 19.50
N ASP A 591 6.96 24.75 18.86
CA ASP A 591 5.87 25.62 19.32
C ASP A 591 4.61 24.83 19.75
N PHE A 592 4.55 23.50 19.60
CA PHE A 592 3.36 22.67 19.91
C PHE A 592 2.73 22.93 21.28
N VAL A 593 3.55 22.99 22.34
CA VAL A 593 3.06 23.20 23.70
C VAL A 593 2.56 24.62 23.91
N ASP A 594 3.29 25.61 23.39
CA ASP A 594 2.98 27.03 23.56
C ASP A 594 1.79 27.47 22.69
N SER A 595 1.59 26.82 21.55
CA SER A 595 0.49 27.04 20.62
C SER A 595 -0.80 26.30 21.01
N GLU A 596 -0.76 25.47 22.05
CA GLU A 596 -1.84 24.54 22.42
C GLU A 596 -2.19 23.55 21.28
N GLY A 597 -1.17 23.14 20.51
CA GLY A 597 -1.24 22.14 19.44
C GLY A 597 -1.66 22.70 18.07
N THR A 598 -1.64 24.02 17.86
CA THR A 598 -2.00 24.61 16.56
C THR A 598 -0.82 24.69 15.59
N ASP A 599 0.40 24.71 16.12
CA ASP A 599 1.65 24.68 15.36
C ASP A 599 2.42 23.42 15.75
N ASP A 600 3.24 22.88 14.84
CA ASP A 600 4.15 21.74 15.05
C ASP A 600 3.44 20.47 15.54
N GLY A 601 2.37 20.11 14.84
CA GLY A 601 1.65 18.87 15.09
C GLY A 601 2.53 17.63 14.94
N PRO A 602 2.14 16.49 15.52
CA PRO A 602 2.84 15.23 15.31
C PRO A 602 2.64 14.74 13.86
N TYR A 603 3.59 13.96 13.37
CA TYR A 603 3.36 13.12 12.19
C TYR A 603 2.29 12.06 12.51
N VAL A 604 1.33 11.87 11.61
CA VAL A 604 0.18 10.97 11.79
C VAL A 604 0.03 9.99 10.63
N THR A 605 -0.67 8.90 10.89
CA THR A 605 -1.22 7.94 9.91
C THR A 605 -2.72 7.80 10.17
N ASP A 606 -3.42 7.02 9.35
CA ASP A 606 -4.81 6.61 9.62
C ASP A 606 -4.99 5.90 10.97
N LYS A 607 -3.92 5.26 11.48
CA LYS A 607 -3.89 4.59 12.79
C LYS A 607 -3.58 5.57 13.96
N GLY A 608 -3.31 6.84 13.67
CA GLY A 608 -3.02 7.91 14.65
C GLY A 608 -1.58 8.44 14.59
N ALA A 609 -1.15 9.15 15.63
CA ALA A 609 0.20 9.72 15.72
C ALA A 609 1.28 8.63 15.71
N ILE A 610 2.35 8.88 14.96
CA ILE A 610 3.49 7.98 14.87
C ILE A 610 4.27 8.03 16.17
N VAL A 611 4.35 6.89 16.87
CA VAL A 611 5.05 6.79 18.15
C VAL A 611 5.80 5.48 18.28
N HIS A 612 6.85 5.46 19.09
CA HIS A 612 7.48 4.22 19.55
C HIS A 612 7.74 4.28 21.05
N VAL A 613 7.40 3.19 21.76
CA VAL A 613 7.47 3.12 23.22
C VAL A 613 8.67 2.28 23.65
N ALA A 614 9.44 2.80 24.58
CA ALA A 614 10.51 2.09 25.27
C ALA A 614 10.43 2.30 26.78
N THR A 615 11.19 1.51 27.53
CA THR A 615 11.41 1.67 28.96
C THR A 615 12.73 2.39 29.21
N GLY A 616 12.65 3.55 29.87
CA GLY A 616 13.81 4.27 30.40
C GLY A 616 14.06 3.95 31.86
N THR A 617 15.30 3.65 32.24
CA THR A 617 15.72 3.53 33.65
C THR A 617 16.57 4.73 34.05
N PHE A 618 16.09 5.50 35.02
CA PHE A 618 16.74 6.71 35.54
C PHE A 618 17.26 6.48 36.95
N ALA A 619 18.39 7.13 37.27
CA ALA A 619 18.95 7.07 38.61
C ALA A 619 18.02 7.78 39.61
N THR A 620 17.54 7.04 40.62
CA THR A 620 16.79 7.65 41.73
C THR A 620 17.75 8.48 42.58
N ASP A 621 17.37 9.73 42.88
CA ASP A 621 18.16 10.62 43.72
C ASP A 621 18.06 10.18 45.21
N ASP A 622 18.68 9.05 45.54
CA ASP A 622 18.86 8.58 46.91
C ASP A 622 19.89 9.49 47.61
N THR A 623 19.44 10.68 48.02
CA THR A 623 20.09 11.43 49.09
C THR A 623 19.86 10.68 50.40
N ASP A 624 20.68 9.66 50.68
CA ASP A 624 20.81 9.12 52.05
C ASP A 624 21.72 10.05 52.87
N ASP A 625 21.11 11.13 53.36
CA ASP A 625 21.64 11.95 54.42
C ASP A 625 21.30 11.35 55.79
N ASN A 626 22.16 10.47 56.33
CA ASN A 626 22.26 10.36 57.79
C ASN A 626 23.63 9.91 58.37
N THR A 627 24.36 10.95 58.79
CA THR A 627 24.97 11.17 60.13
C THR A 627 25.89 10.14 60.82
N ASP A 628 27.12 10.63 61.06
CA ASP A 628 28.11 10.21 62.06
C ASP A 628 27.55 9.95 63.48
N GLY A 629 28.12 8.95 64.18
CA GLY A 629 27.89 8.78 65.63
C GLY A 629 28.57 7.63 66.38
N ASP A 630 29.91 7.70 66.52
CA ASP A 630 30.72 7.30 67.70
C ASP A 630 30.89 5.82 68.13
N ALA A 631 32.13 5.28 68.01
CA ALA A 631 33.01 4.96 69.16
C ALA A 631 34.25 4.11 68.77
N SER A 632 35.43 4.60 69.18
CA SER A 632 36.76 3.95 69.18
C SER A 632 37.04 3.21 70.52
N PRO A 633 38.20 2.53 70.84
CA PRO A 633 39.32 1.97 70.05
C PRO A 633 39.76 0.52 70.45
N ASN A 634 40.72 -0.05 69.70
CA ASN A 634 41.91 -0.85 70.10
C ASN A 634 42.07 -2.27 69.49
N GLY A 635 43.23 -2.49 68.86
CA GLY A 635 44.14 -3.56 69.32
C GLY A 635 44.49 -4.72 68.37
N ASP A 636 45.71 -4.64 67.84
CA ASP A 636 46.71 -5.73 67.76
C ASP A 636 46.69 -6.80 66.63
N SER A 637 47.63 -6.62 65.69
CA SER A 637 48.65 -7.57 65.16
C SER A 637 48.35 -9.07 64.96
N ARG A 638 48.62 -9.54 63.73
CA ARG A 638 49.53 -10.66 63.28
C ARG A 638 49.05 -11.20 61.91
N THR A 639 49.76 -11.00 60.80
CA THR A 639 50.92 -11.73 60.20
C THR A 639 50.66 -13.16 59.69
N ASP A 640 51.07 -13.35 58.42
CA ASP A 640 51.53 -14.56 57.69
C ASP A 640 50.47 -15.62 57.33
N GLY A 641 50.44 -16.24 56.14
CA GLY A 641 51.34 -16.32 55.00
C GLY A 641 50.93 -17.53 54.12
N GLU A 642 51.72 -17.79 53.06
CA GLU A 642 51.75 -19.02 52.21
C GLU A 642 50.80 -18.99 50.97
N THR A 643 51.20 -18.66 49.73
CA THR A 643 52.17 -19.20 48.72
C THR A 643 51.87 -20.56 48.09
N GLY A 644 51.84 -20.56 46.75
CA GLY A 644 52.16 -21.66 45.83
C GLY A 644 50.93 -22.30 45.18
N ASP A 645 50.94 -22.78 43.93
CA ASP A 645 51.89 -22.80 42.82
C ASP A 645 51.09 -23.35 41.60
N GLU A 646 51.67 -23.23 40.41
CA GLU A 646 51.17 -23.45 39.05
C GLU A 646 50.86 -24.92 38.64
N THR A 647 50.43 -25.06 37.36
CA THR A 647 50.49 -26.20 36.39
C THR A 647 49.12 -26.75 35.96
N SER A 648 48.64 -26.64 34.70
CA SER A 648 49.13 -26.96 33.33
C SER A 648 49.00 -28.44 32.93
N SER A 649 48.25 -28.72 31.83
CA SER A 649 48.42 -29.73 30.75
C SER A 649 47.05 -30.13 30.16
N ASP A 650 46.83 -30.56 28.90
CA ASP A 650 47.42 -30.44 27.55
C ASP A 650 46.53 -31.30 26.60
N ASP A 651 46.45 -30.93 25.30
CA ASP A 651 46.28 -31.74 24.04
C ASP A 651 45.07 -32.68 23.81
N GLU A 652 44.18 -32.47 22.79
CA GLU A 652 44.24 -32.67 21.30
C GLU A 652 43.87 -34.12 20.83
N PRO A 653 43.54 -34.45 19.54
CA PRO A 653 42.60 -33.88 18.53
C PRO A 653 41.83 -34.98 17.70
N ILE A 654 41.46 -34.70 16.42
CA ILE A 654 41.04 -35.53 15.24
C ILE A 654 39.53 -35.38 14.86
N GLY A 655 39.05 -35.15 13.62
CA GLY A 655 39.63 -34.94 12.28
C GLY A 655 38.61 -35.15 11.13
N ALA A 656 38.60 -34.23 10.15
CA ALA A 656 38.39 -34.31 8.67
C ALA A 656 37.12 -34.87 7.95
N ASP A 657 36.82 -34.16 6.83
CA ASP A 657 36.02 -34.42 5.61
C ASP A 657 34.48 -34.27 5.74
N THR A 658 33.77 -33.43 4.96
CA THR A 658 33.63 -33.47 3.49
C THR A 658 33.34 -32.10 2.83
N GLU A 659 33.86 -31.92 1.61
CA GLU A 659 33.34 -30.97 0.61
C GLU A 659 31.98 -31.47 0.10
N ASP A 660 30.94 -30.64 0.17
CA ASP A 660 29.72 -30.82 -0.62
C ASP A 660 29.63 -29.66 -1.63
N ALA A 661 29.37 -30.01 -2.88
CA ALA A 661 29.14 -29.03 -3.94
C ALA A 661 27.63 -28.72 -3.94
N PRO A 662 27.21 -27.47 -4.18
CA PRO A 662 25.79 -27.14 -4.24
C PRO A 662 25.10 -28.02 -5.29
N GLY A 663 23.99 -28.66 -4.89
CA GLY A 663 23.17 -29.47 -5.76
C GLY A 663 22.54 -28.64 -6.89
N PRO A 664 22.03 -29.26 -7.96
CA PRO A 664 21.39 -28.57 -9.07
C PRO A 664 20.08 -27.83 -8.73
N GLY A 665 19.63 -27.85 -7.47
CA GLY A 665 18.43 -27.14 -6.99
C GLY A 665 18.64 -25.63 -6.83
N LEU A 666 19.85 -25.19 -6.47
CA LEU A 666 20.18 -23.77 -6.26
C LEU A 666 19.90 -22.91 -7.50
N LEU A 667 20.26 -23.42 -8.68
CA LEU A 667 20.05 -22.73 -9.96
C LEU A 667 18.57 -22.69 -10.38
N ALA A 668 17.71 -23.55 -9.82
CA ALA A 668 16.30 -23.59 -10.20
C ALA A 668 15.46 -22.63 -9.35
N ALA A 669 15.70 -22.56 -8.02
CA ALA A 669 15.00 -21.64 -7.13
C ALA A 669 15.34 -20.17 -7.43
N LEU A 670 16.64 -19.83 -7.54
CA LEU A 670 17.09 -18.48 -7.92
C LEU A 670 16.63 -18.08 -9.33
N ALA A 671 16.56 -19.03 -10.28
CA ALA A 671 16.06 -18.73 -11.63
C ALA A 671 14.55 -18.53 -11.68
N ALA A 672 13.78 -19.14 -10.77
CA ALA A 672 12.34 -18.93 -10.65
C ALA A 672 12.02 -17.55 -10.06
N LEU A 673 12.75 -17.09 -9.03
CA LEU A 673 12.53 -15.74 -8.49
C LEU A 673 12.89 -14.63 -9.49
N ALA A 674 13.93 -14.82 -10.31
CA ALA A 674 14.24 -13.89 -11.41
C ALA A 674 13.12 -13.76 -12.46
N ALA A 675 12.12 -14.67 -12.47
CA ALA A 675 10.97 -14.59 -13.37
C ALA A 675 9.87 -13.63 -12.87
N VAL A 676 9.84 -13.27 -11.58
CA VAL A 676 8.85 -12.32 -11.01
C VAL A 676 8.91 -10.98 -11.72
N ALA A 677 10.13 -10.47 -11.97
CA ALA A 677 10.35 -9.22 -12.70
C ALA A 677 9.80 -9.21 -14.14
N ALA A 678 9.56 -10.37 -14.75
CA ALA A 678 9.00 -10.45 -16.11
C ALA A 678 7.47 -10.57 -16.15
N ILE A 679 6.82 -10.84 -15.01
CA ILE A 679 5.38 -11.12 -14.91
C ILE A 679 4.60 -9.86 -14.49
N VAL A 680 5.21 -9.00 -13.66
CA VAL A 680 4.59 -7.80 -13.08
C VAL A 680 4.77 -6.55 -13.96
N ALA A 681 5.67 -6.58 -14.96
CA ALA A 681 5.85 -5.44 -15.86
C ALA A 681 4.55 -5.10 -16.62
N PRO A 682 4.06 -3.84 -16.58
CA PRO A 682 2.85 -3.45 -17.29
C PRO A 682 2.99 -3.79 -18.78
N ARG A 683 1.97 -4.48 -19.31
CA ARG A 683 1.91 -4.81 -20.73
C ARG A 683 2.05 -3.52 -21.53
N ARG A 684 3.11 -3.41 -22.32
CA ARG A 684 3.29 -2.39 -23.37
C ARG A 684 1.96 -2.19 -24.14
N GLY A 685 1.25 -1.11 -23.81
CA GLY A 685 0.17 -0.54 -24.61
C GLY A 685 0.75 0.32 -25.72
#